data_AF-A0A1B2DDS6-F1
#
_entry.id   AF-A0A1B2DDS6-F1
#
_cell.length_a   1.000
_cell.length_b   1.000
_cell.length_c   1.000
_cell.angle_alpha   90.00
_cell.angle_beta   90.00
_cell.angle_gamma   90.00
#
_symmetry.space_group_name_H-M   'P 1'
#
loop_
_entity.id
_entity.type
_entity.pdbx_description
1 polymer ?
#
loop_
_entity_poly.entity_id
_entity_poly.type
_entity_poly.pdbx_seq_one_letter_code
_entity_poly.pdbx_strand_id
1 'polypeptide(L)'
;MKRKSELKQWMAMLLTAALLVIPLPVEKANAAAAYSASAANTYNYFNDVYPHLNDDQHVYQTATYEDIVHLFESEGNYAVLIGGAWSEQTQANIGFINEVAKEYGVSAIYNFDTKLDGNTLQIADSSNPYAFKYVDLVNKYLTNLNLYDKNDPDHNVSYIKDGNPVVANKLEAPFLFIYNKDHKDGGGNSAPIVAYSDEAHVWNDFLTNGAVDPAKTEAYKASLRPVFSSAARFDTIDESAYIKAAFNKNYGNENPGKPLIFDDLDGDLVLEHVTYHELNKLLGSEGSYIFLFGGSWCPNTQAAIKYINQYAKSYNISKVYFWDTKLDSGVTVASPTNNPAVNPHNTETLQVRTNNHPYAKLYVDVVSKYLTNIKTQNNTAANPTTISYTDGNGTVVVGDRLQVPYLFTYNKNNKDADGASAPILGHVELMYSWTNIQPDYASSGYAIGARYTNYTHALDSLFSRVEAVPTGLEAVAPTSASNNDGKITGIHNKTLEYKLDGAAAYTPASGEAIANLAPGTYNVRYAAKAGYQGPTTAAGATAINYNAGESVNVIVPAFSQEQAAPTGLLGVAPTTPANDDGKITGTVPGQEYKLAGVTDYVYAPDNEITGLVPGIYQVRFAAVDGGLASAAASVEVPAYGEQAAPTGLVGIAPTSAANNDGRITGTTPALQYRLAGVTDYVYAPDVEISGLIPGIYQVRYAEKEGFNASAATDIVVPAYTPAPSSGGGGSSGGGGTGSSGSTTPNPAAGGSTEPDTAESSTVVASASAVAVNDHAAGVTTATLSAVALASLVDASKKAEAGGKTAIVEIKVAATADTKTAELSLPRSVLTQLSSDTNAVVRIVYANVGTIIFDAAALKSITSASDTGDISIRIAKVSLTEEGKAVLGDRPVYDLSVKAGDSPISQFGGGKATISTPYSLLTGEDPLAVIVYHINGSGQLENVRGKYNAAAGTVDFVTTHFSQYIIGYNKVTFADVPATAWYNDAVGFLAARSITTGTDGALFSPNAAVTRGQFIVLLLNAFGIAPDGPAADNFADAGSTYYTGYLAAAKRLGITTGVGENQFKPDHQITRQELFTLLYRSLEKLGELPEGSANTSLTRFSDANQIADYAQEAIQKLADHQIITGSGGKINPETVSSRAQVAQVLYNLLSKN
;
A
#
# COMPACT_ATOMS: atom_id res chain seq x y z
N MET A 1 -16.16 -10.12 6.45
CA MET A 1 -14.67 -10.10 6.40
C MET A 1 -14.12 -9.90 4.99
N LYS A 2 -14.61 -10.60 3.94
CA LYS A 2 -14.19 -10.41 2.52
C LYS A 2 -14.16 -8.95 2.03
N ARG A 3 -15.20 -8.14 2.32
CA ARG A 3 -15.26 -6.71 1.91
C ARG A 3 -14.21 -5.76 2.53
N LYS A 4 -13.52 -6.16 3.61
CA LYS A 4 -12.47 -5.32 4.24
C LYS A 4 -11.04 -5.73 3.83
N SER A 5 -10.82 -6.95 3.34
CA SER A 5 -9.53 -7.37 2.76
C SER A 5 -9.41 -6.96 1.30
N GLU A 6 -10.52 -7.03 0.54
CA GLU A 6 -10.60 -6.51 -0.83
C GLU A 6 -10.29 -5.00 -0.86
N LEU A 7 -10.79 -4.21 0.10
CA LEU A 7 -10.50 -2.77 0.16
C LEU A 7 -9.00 -2.46 0.41
N LYS A 8 -8.27 -3.32 1.15
CA LYS A 8 -6.83 -3.15 1.42
C LYS A 8 -5.93 -3.61 0.26
N GLN A 9 -6.37 -4.59 -0.53
CA GLN A 9 -5.68 -5.04 -1.75
C GLN A 9 -5.88 -4.09 -2.94
N TRP A 10 -7.03 -3.40 -3.04
CA TRP A 10 -7.26 -2.36 -4.04
C TRP A 10 -6.51 -1.05 -3.72
N MET A 11 -6.34 -0.71 -2.44
CA MET A 11 -5.53 0.45 -1.98
C MET A 11 -4.04 0.32 -2.34
N ALA A 12 -3.61 -0.88 -2.72
CA ALA A 12 -2.21 -1.25 -2.83
C ALA A 12 -1.59 -0.92 -4.18
N MET A 13 -2.27 -1.37 -5.24
CA MET A 13 -1.78 -1.31 -6.61
C MET A 13 -1.82 0.09 -7.21
N LEU A 14 -2.45 1.07 -6.53
CA LEU A 14 -2.65 2.44 -7.03
C LEU A 14 -1.54 3.42 -6.62
N LEU A 15 -0.68 3.09 -5.65
CA LEU A 15 0.37 3.99 -5.16
C LEU A 15 1.76 3.78 -5.79
N THR A 16 1.98 2.66 -6.47
CA THR A 16 3.25 2.34 -7.15
C THR A 16 3.53 3.20 -8.40
N ALA A 17 2.55 3.95 -8.91
CA ALA A 17 2.69 4.79 -10.11
C ALA A 17 3.37 6.17 -9.87
N ALA A 18 3.69 6.55 -8.63
CA ALA A 18 4.22 7.88 -8.29
C ALA A 18 5.77 8.02 -8.29
N LEU A 19 6.51 7.08 -8.89
CA LEU A 19 7.94 6.83 -8.58
C LEU A 19 9.02 7.37 -9.57
N LEU A 20 8.71 8.22 -10.55
CA LEU A 20 9.75 8.72 -11.48
C LEU A 20 9.83 10.25 -11.57
N VAL A 21 10.76 10.84 -10.83
CA VAL A 21 11.34 12.16 -11.11
C VAL A 21 12.86 12.10 -10.91
N ILE A 22 13.63 12.19 -12.00
CA ILE A 22 15.09 12.38 -12.02
C ILE A 22 15.37 13.82 -12.51
N PRO A 23 16.44 14.52 -12.03
CA PRO A 23 16.74 15.88 -12.44
C PRO A 23 17.35 15.96 -13.86
N LEU A 24 16.95 16.98 -14.63
CA LEU A 24 17.42 17.26 -15.99
C LEU A 24 18.87 17.79 -16.04
N PRO A 25 19.61 17.47 -17.12
CA PRO A 25 20.40 18.48 -17.80
C PRO A 25 20.01 18.65 -19.29
N VAL A 26 19.82 19.92 -19.66
CA VAL A 26 19.92 20.62 -20.95
C VAL A 26 19.84 19.82 -22.28
N GLU A 27 18.76 20.11 -23.02
CA GLU A 27 18.48 20.02 -24.47
C GLU A 27 19.32 19.10 -25.38
N LYS A 28 18.67 18.02 -25.88
CA LYS A 28 18.37 17.82 -27.32
C LYS A 28 17.37 16.68 -27.55
N ALA A 29 16.22 17.04 -28.15
CA ALA A 29 15.28 16.26 -28.96
C ALA A 29 14.69 14.92 -28.44
N ASN A 30 13.42 15.01 -28.03
CA ASN A 30 12.33 14.01 -28.05
C ASN A 30 12.60 12.57 -27.60
N ALA A 31 12.11 12.24 -26.39
CA ALA A 31 11.51 10.94 -26.07
C ALA A 31 10.40 11.15 -25.04
N ALA A 32 9.22 10.61 -25.34
CA ALA A 32 7.99 10.76 -24.56
C ALA A 32 8.12 10.17 -23.14
N ALA A 33 7.71 10.95 -22.13
CA ALA A 33 7.44 10.43 -20.81
C ALA A 33 6.20 9.54 -20.89
N ALA A 34 6.36 8.25 -20.62
CA ALA A 34 5.29 7.26 -20.65
C ALA A 34 4.31 7.49 -19.50
N TYR A 35 3.05 7.82 -19.83
CA TYR A 35 1.90 7.74 -18.92
C TYR A 35 0.96 6.63 -19.36
N SER A 36 0.39 5.92 -18.40
CA SER A 36 -0.47 4.75 -18.57
C SER A 36 -1.74 5.10 -19.34
N ALA A 37 -1.92 4.54 -20.54
CA ALA A 37 -3.27 4.34 -21.05
C ALA A 37 -4.03 3.46 -20.04
N SER A 38 -5.35 3.59 -19.96
CA SER A 38 -6.17 2.65 -19.18
C SER A 38 -5.79 1.23 -19.63
N ALA A 39 -5.16 0.45 -18.74
CA ALA A 39 -4.71 -0.89 -19.12
C ALA A 39 -5.92 -1.72 -19.55
N ALA A 40 -5.80 -2.45 -20.66
CA ALA A 40 -6.77 -3.46 -21.03
C ALA A 40 -7.06 -4.37 -19.81
N ASN A 41 -8.31 -4.76 -19.62
CA ASN A 41 -8.69 -5.57 -18.47
C ASN A 41 -7.95 -6.92 -18.52
N THR A 42 -7.51 -7.41 -17.36
CA THR A 42 -7.03 -8.79 -17.20
C THR A 42 -8.21 -9.71 -16.84
N TYR A 43 -8.16 -10.95 -17.28
CA TYR A 43 -9.18 -11.95 -17.03
C TYR A 43 -8.57 -13.15 -16.30
N ASN A 44 -9.24 -13.62 -15.25
CA ASN A 44 -8.86 -14.84 -14.56
C ASN A 44 -9.80 -15.97 -15.00
N TYR A 45 -9.35 -16.74 -15.99
CA TYR A 45 -10.11 -17.86 -16.55
C TYR A 45 -10.42 -18.94 -15.50
N PHE A 46 -9.45 -19.31 -14.67
CA PHE A 46 -9.65 -20.42 -13.75
C PHE A 46 -10.66 -20.10 -12.65
N ASN A 47 -10.67 -18.87 -12.10
CA ASN A 47 -11.68 -18.49 -11.10
C ASN A 47 -13.08 -18.29 -11.69
N ASP A 48 -13.20 -17.87 -12.96
CA ASP A 48 -14.52 -17.80 -13.62
C ASP A 48 -15.11 -19.20 -13.86
N VAL A 49 -14.26 -20.14 -14.26
CA VAL A 49 -14.71 -21.42 -14.82
C VAL A 49 -14.71 -22.55 -13.79
N TYR A 50 -13.90 -22.47 -12.74
CA TYR A 50 -13.79 -23.47 -11.70
C TYR A 50 -14.28 -22.95 -10.34
N PRO A 51 -15.58 -23.10 -10.01
CA PRO A 51 -16.16 -22.51 -8.80
C PRO A 51 -15.56 -23.04 -7.49
N HIS A 52 -14.93 -24.21 -7.51
CA HIS A 52 -14.29 -24.82 -6.34
C HIS A 52 -12.81 -24.45 -6.19
N LEU A 53 -12.22 -23.66 -7.11
CA LEU A 53 -10.88 -23.11 -6.95
C LEU A 53 -10.89 -21.85 -6.06
N ASN A 54 -11.72 -20.87 -6.41
CA ASN A 54 -11.96 -19.59 -5.72
C ASN A 54 -10.72 -19.03 -4.98
N ASP A 55 -9.62 -18.85 -5.70
CA ASP A 55 -8.34 -18.36 -5.20
C ASP A 55 -7.69 -17.46 -6.25
N ASP A 56 -7.66 -16.14 -6.02
CA ASP A 56 -7.12 -15.16 -6.97
C ASP A 56 -5.60 -15.27 -7.15
N GLN A 57 -4.93 -16.06 -6.31
CA GLN A 57 -3.51 -16.37 -6.42
C GLN A 57 -3.27 -17.84 -6.77
N HIS A 58 -4.21 -18.50 -7.45
CA HIS A 58 -4.04 -19.89 -7.85
C HIS A 58 -2.78 -20.09 -8.71
N VAL A 59 -2.28 -21.33 -8.75
CA VAL A 59 -1.06 -21.67 -9.48
C VAL A 59 -1.32 -22.16 -10.91
N TYR A 60 -2.56 -22.18 -11.39
CA TYR A 60 -2.86 -22.70 -12.74
C TYR A 60 -2.54 -21.74 -13.88
N GLN A 61 -2.01 -22.31 -14.96
CA GLN A 61 -1.83 -21.68 -16.26
C GLN A 61 -2.44 -22.57 -17.33
N THR A 62 -3.12 -21.98 -18.31
CA THR A 62 -3.60 -22.71 -19.48
C THR A 62 -2.39 -23.16 -20.32
N ALA A 63 -2.39 -24.39 -20.82
CA ALA A 63 -1.45 -24.84 -21.83
C ALA A 63 -2.22 -25.21 -23.11
N THR A 64 -1.89 -24.55 -24.22
CA THR A 64 -2.30 -24.97 -25.57
C THR A 64 -1.50 -26.20 -26.03
N TYR A 65 -1.84 -26.75 -27.20
CA TYR A 65 -1.12 -27.89 -27.75
C TYR A 65 0.36 -27.59 -28.04
N GLU A 66 0.68 -26.40 -28.52
CA GLU A 66 2.08 -26.00 -28.77
C GLU A 66 2.82 -25.76 -27.44
N ASP A 67 2.14 -25.20 -26.43
CA ASP A 67 2.72 -24.97 -25.10
C ASP A 67 3.08 -26.30 -24.43
N ILE A 68 2.21 -27.31 -24.48
CA ILE A 68 2.49 -28.61 -23.84
C ILE A 68 3.57 -29.40 -24.58
N VAL A 69 3.64 -29.31 -25.92
CA VAL A 69 4.74 -29.91 -26.69
C VAL A 69 6.06 -29.24 -26.32
N HIS A 70 6.08 -27.91 -26.20
CA HIS A 70 7.27 -27.19 -25.80
C HIS A 70 7.71 -27.52 -24.37
N LEU A 71 6.76 -27.56 -23.43
CA LEU A 71 7.02 -27.96 -22.04
C LEU A 71 7.69 -29.33 -21.98
N PHE A 72 7.22 -30.30 -22.77
CA PHE A 72 7.83 -31.62 -22.81
C PHE A 72 9.19 -31.67 -23.54
N GLU A 73 9.53 -30.67 -24.33
CA GLU A 73 10.86 -30.50 -24.93
C GLU A 73 11.84 -29.77 -23.98
N SER A 74 11.33 -29.08 -22.95
CA SER A 74 12.12 -28.26 -22.03
C SER A 74 12.74 -29.06 -20.87
N GLU A 75 13.90 -28.57 -20.42
CA GLU A 75 14.58 -29.06 -19.20
C GLU A 75 13.88 -28.52 -17.96
N GLY A 76 13.73 -29.33 -16.91
CA GLY A 76 13.13 -28.91 -15.64
C GLY A 76 12.15 -29.91 -15.05
N ASN A 77 11.64 -29.60 -13.87
CA ASN A 77 10.54 -30.32 -13.21
C ASN A 77 9.26 -29.48 -13.31
N TYR A 78 8.24 -29.99 -14.00
CA TYR A 78 7.01 -29.26 -14.26
C TYR A 78 5.81 -30.00 -13.68
N ALA A 79 4.92 -29.29 -13.00
CA ALA A 79 3.62 -29.83 -12.59
C ALA A 79 2.61 -29.66 -13.74
N VAL A 80 1.99 -30.75 -14.17
CA VAL A 80 1.05 -30.78 -15.30
C VAL A 80 -0.27 -31.41 -14.86
N LEU A 81 -1.39 -30.80 -15.23
CA LEU A 81 -2.73 -31.30 -14.99
C LEU A 81 -3.44 -31.53 -16.32
N ILE A 82 -3.72 -32.80 -16.65
CA ILE A 82 -4.61 -33.14 -17.76
C ILE A 82 -6.04 -33.09 -17.28
N GLY A 83 -6.85 -32.25 -17.93
CA GLY A 83 -8.27 -32.12 -17.61
C GLY A 83 -8.79 -30.73 -17.96
N GLY A 84 -10.11 -30.61 -18.08
CA GLY A 84 -10.75 -29.34 -18.39
C GLY A 84 -12.01 -29.12 -17.57
N ALA A 85 -12.58 -27.94 -17.73
CA ALA A 85 -13.77 -27.47 -17.02
C ALA A 85 -15.03 -28.33 -17.24
N TRP A 86 -15.02 -29.14 -18.30
CA TRP A 86 -16.08 -30.09 -18.64
C TRP A 86 -16.08 -31.34 -17.74
N SER A 87 -15.00 -31.62 -17.02
CA SER A 87 -14.90 -32.77 -16.10
C SER A 87 -15.40 -32.36 -14.72
N GLU A 88 -16.46 -33.02 -14.24
CA GLU A 88 -16.97 -32.84 -12.87
C GLU A 88 -15.88 -33.13 -11.83
N GLN A 89 -15.00 -34.09 -12.13
CA GLN A 89 -13.90 -34.43 -11.28
C GLN A 89 -12.83 -33.34 -11.28
N THR A 90 -12.42 -32.82 -12.44
CA THR A 90 -11.48 -31.69 -12.47
C THR A 90 -12.05 -30.50 -11.70
N GLN A 91 -13.33 -30.20 -11.91
CA GLN A 91 -14.06 -29.15 -11.18
C GLN A 91 -13.97 -29.31 -9.66
N ALA A 92 -14.17 -30.52 -9.15
CA ALA A 92 -14.18 -30.77 -7.71
C ALA A 92 -12.79 -30.80 -7.06
N ASN A 93 -11.75 -31.19 -7.80
CA ASN A 93 -10.43 -31.52 -7.23
C ASN A 93 -9.42 -30.37 -7.34
N ILE A 94 -9.59 -29.49 -8.33
CA ILE A 94 -8.63 -28.43 -8.68
C ILE A 94 -8.29 -27.48 -7.51
N GLY A 95 -9.26 -27.17 -6.64
CA GLY A 95 -9.03 -26.35 -5.45
C GLY A 95 -8.07 -27.01 -4.45
N PHE A 96 -8.24 -28.31 -4.19
CA PHE A 96 -7.37 -29.07 -3.27
C PHE A 96 -6.00 -29.34 -3.86
N ILE A 97 -5.91 -29.56 -5.18
CA ILE A 97 -4.62 -29.64 -5.88
C ILE A 97 -3.85 -28.33 -5.72
N ASN A 98 -4.51 -27.18 -5.90
CA ASN A 98 -3.89 -25.86 -5.69
C ASN A 98 -3.41 -25.65 -4.25
N GLU A 99 -4.19 -26.05 -3.25
CA GLU A 99 -3.76 -25.97 -1.84
C GLU A 99 -2.46 -26.74 -1.61
N VAL A 100 -2.40 -28.02 -2.03
CA VAL A 100 -1.21 -28.85 -1.82
C VAL A 100 -0.03 -28.36 -2.65
N ALA A 101 -0.25 -27.94 -3.89
CA ALA A 101 0.82 -27.41 -4.74
C ALA A 101 1.54 -26.22 -4.07
N LYS A 102 0.78 -25.31 -3.44
CA LYS A 102 1.33 -24.19 -2.67
C LYS A 102 2.12 -24.62 -1.45
N GLU A 103 1.73 -25.70 -0.75
CA GLU A 103 2.52 -26.28 0.36
C GLU A 103 3.96 -26.64 -0.08
N TYR A 104 4.14 -27.02 -1.35
CA TYR A 104 5.43 -27.43 -1.92
C TYR A 104 6.12 -26.33 -2.77
N GLY A 105 5.63 -25.10 -2.70
CA GLY A 105 6.22 -23.97 -3.41
C GLY A 105 6.07 -24.03 -4.94
N VAL A 106 5.09 -24.77 -5.45
CA VAL A 106 4.73 -24.77 -6.87
C VAL A 106 4.13 -23.40 -7.21
N SER A 107 4.68 -22.73 -8.21
CA SER A 107 4.16 -21.44 -8.71
C SER A 107 3.36 -21.58 -10.00
N ALA A 108 3.50 -22.69 -10.73
CA ALA A 108 2.75 -22.98 -11.95
C ALA A 108 2.35 -24.47 -12.05
N ILE A 109 1.08 -24.73 -12.34
CA ILE A 109 0.57 -26.01 -12.85
C ILE A 109 0.02 -25.76 -14.25
N TYR A 110 0.61 -26.43 -15.23
CA TYR A 110 0.21 -26.33 -16.63
C TYR A 110 -1.01 -27.22 -16.88
N ASN A 111 -2.17 -26.60 -17.09
CA ASN A 111 -3.42 -27.30 -17.35
C ASN A 111 -3.63 -27.49 -18.86
N PHE A 112 -3.54 -28.74 -19.32
CA PHE A 112 -3.78 -29.10 -20.71
C PHE A 112 -5.17 -29.77 -20.86
N ASP A 113 -6.08 -29.09 -21.57
CA ASP A 113 -7.39 -29.63 -21.90
C ASP A 113 -7.32 -30.42 -23.21
N THR A 114 -7.51 -31.73 -23.13
CA THR A 114 -7.56 -32.60 -24.31
C THR A 114 -8.81 -32.36 -25.17
N LYS A 115 -9.81 -31.63 -24.67
CA LYS A 115 -10.87 -31.06 -25.49
C LYS A 115 -10.44 -29.69 -26.00
N LEU A 116 -9.81 -29.65 -27.18
CA LEU A 116 -9.21 -28.41 -27.69
C LEU A 116 -10.24 -27.29 -27.97
N ASP A 117 -11.52 -27.63 -28.12
CA ASP A 117 -12.65 -26.70 -28.23
C ASP A 117 -13.40 -26.48 -26.91
N GLY A 118 -12.94 -27.07 -25.80
CA GLY A 118 -13.63 -27.11 -24.51
C GLY A 118 -14.93 -27.92 -24.49
N ASN A 119 -15.26 -28.68 -25.54
CA ASN A 119 -16.56 -29.36 -25.66
C ASN A 119 -16.52 -30.73 -26.35
N THR A 120 -16.35 -30.79 -27.67
CA THR A 120 -16.53 -32.01 -28.48
C THR A 120 -15.27 -32.50 -29.17
N LEU A 121 -14.27 -31.65 -29.39
CA LEU A 121 -12.98 -31.98 -29.98
C LEU A 121 -12.07 -32.64 -28.94
N GLN A 122 -12.46 -33.82 -28.47
CA GLN A 122 -11.68 -34.62 -27.52
C GLN A 122 -10.60 -35.40 -28.27
N ILE A 123 -9.34 -34.96 -28.24
CA ILE A 123 -8.24 -35.69 -28.91
C ILE A 123 -7.85 -36.98 -28.17
N ALA A 124 -8.27 -37.15 -26.92
CA ALA A 124 -8.07 -38.36 -26.14
C ALA A 124 -9.20 -39.41 -26.32
N ASP A 125 -9.78 -39.48 -27.53
CA ASP A 125 -10.84 -40.43 -27.91
C ASP A 125 -10.49 -41.09 -29.24
N SER A 126 -10.45 -42.43 -29.29
CA SER A 126 -10.10 -43.21 -30.50
C SER A 126 -11.05 -42.99 -31.68
N SER A 127 -12.30 -42.56 -31.40
CA SER A 127 -13.27 -42.22 -32.44
C SER A 127 -12.99 -40.87 -33.10
N ASN A 128 -12.15 -40.04 -32.48
CA ASN A 128 -11.78 -38.75 -33.01
C ASN A 128 -10.79 -38.90 -34.19
N PRO A 129 -11.03 -38.29 -35.36
CA PRO A 129 -10.09 -38.35 -36.49
C PRO A 129 -8.71 -37.74 -36.18
N TYR A 130 -8.60 -36.96 -35.09
CA TYR A 130 -7.38 -36.33 -34.61
C TYR A 130 -6.78 -37.03 -33.38
N ALA A 131 -7.24 -38.24 -33.03
CA ALA A 131 -6.70 -39.05 -31.94
C ALA A 131 -5.18 -39.23 -32.02
N PHE A 132 -4.62 -39.24 -33.23
CA PHE A 132 -3.17 -39.33 -33.45
C PHE A 132 -2.39 -38.21 -32.76
N LYS A 133 -2.96 -37.00 -32.61
CA LYS A 133 -2.31 -35.90 -31.88
C LYS A 133 -2.02 -36.27 -30.43
N TYR A 134 -3.01 -36.85 -29.76
CA TYR A 134 -2.87 -37.34 -28.40
C TYR A 134 -1.91 -38.54 -28.33
N VAL A 135 -2.15 -39.56 -29.18
CA VAL A 135 -1.37 -40.80 -29.16
C VAL A 135 0.12 -40.53 -29.43
N ASP A 136 0.43 -39.64 -30.38
CA ASP A 136 1.79 -39.27 -30.72
C ASP A 136 2.45 -38.43 -29.61
N LEU A 137 1.71 -37.51 -28.98
CA LEU A 137 2.17 -36.73 -27.82
C LEU A 137 2.56 -37.66 -26.66
N VAL A 138 1.65 -38.54 -26.26
CA VAL A 138 1.86 -39.48 -25.14
C VAL A 138 2.99 -40.45 -25.45
N ASN A 139 2.99 -41.10 -26.61
CA ASN A 139 4.02 -42.09 -26.94
C ASN A 139 5.42 -41.49 -27.10
N LYS A 140 5.52 -40.22 -27.51
CA LYS A 140 6.82 -39.55 -27.64
C LYS A 140 7.35 -39.06 -26.30
N TYR A 141 6.52 -38.40 -25.49
CA TYR A 141 7.00 -37.65 -24.33
C TYR A 141 6.73 -38.34 -23.00
N LEU A 142 5.75 -39.25 -22.90
CA LEU A 142 5.36 -39.93 -21.66
C LEU A 142 5.73 -41.42 -21.73
N THR A 143 7.00 -41.71 -22.00
CA THR A 143 7.50 -43.03 -22.40
C THR A 143 7.38 -44.11 -21.33
N ASN A 144 7.29 -43.73 -20.06
CA ASN A 144 7.09 -44.64 -18.93
C ASN A 144 5.63 -44.72 -18.46
N LEU A 145 4.67 -44.16 -19.21
CA LEU A 145 3.25 -44.31 -18.92
C LEU A 145 2.78 -45.74 -19.27
N ASN A 146 2.36 -46.48 -18.26
CA ASN A 146 1.86 -47.86 -18.40
C ASN A 146 0.78 -48.16 -17.34
N LEU A 147 -0.34 -47.43 -17.41
CA LEU A 147 -1.46 -47.53 -16.47
C LEU A 147 -2.32 -48.78 -16.71
N TYR A 148 -2.53 -49.12 -17.99
CA TYR A 148 -3.46 -50.16 -18.43
C TYR A 148 -2.85 -51.05 -19.51
N ASP A 149 -3.37 -52.27 -19.68
CA ASP A 149 -3.00 -53.16 -20.79
C ASP A 149 -3.26 -52.45 -22.13
N LYS A 150 -2.29 -52.42 -23.04
CA LYS A 150 -2.41 -51.79 -24.36
C LYS A 150 -3.47 -52.41 -25.27
N ASN A 151 -3.99 -53.58 -24.91
CA ASN A 151 -5.10 -54.23 -25.60
C ASN A 151 -6.47 -53.87 -25.03
N ASP A 152 -6.55 -53.06 -23.98
CA ASP A 152 -7.79 -52.60 -23.38
C ASP A 152 -8.36 -51.39 -24.15
N PRO A 153 -9.40 -51.57 -24.98
CA PRO A 153 -9.92 -50.48 -25.80
C PRO A 153 -10.60 -49.36 -24.98
N ASP A 154 -11.00 -49.64 -23.74
CA ASP A 154 -11.75 -48.66 -22.91
C ASP A 154 -10.79 -47.66 -22.24
N HIS A 155 -9.55 -48.07 -21.98
CA HIS A 155 -8.53 -47.26 -21.29
C HIS A 155 -7.38 -46.81 -22.20
N ASN A 156 -7.51 -47.01 -23.52
CA ASN A 156 -6.52 -46.61 -24.49
C ASN A 156 -7.10 -45.75 -25.61
N VAL A 157 -6.26 -44.87 -26.14
CA VAL A 157 -6.54 -44.11 -27.35
C VAL A 157 -5.72 -44.71 -28.48
N SER A 158 -6.33 -44.91 -29.64
CA SER A 158 -5.68 -45.48 -30.80
C SER A 158 -6.05 -44.78 -32.10
N TYR A 159 -5.16 -44.86 -33.08
CA TYR A 159 -5.43 -44.49 -34.47
C TYR A 159 -4.73 -45.46 -35.41
N ILE A 160 -5.12 -45.48 -36.69
CA ILE A 160 -4.51 -46.35 -37.69
C ILE A 160 -3.40 -45.60 -38.44
N LYS A 161 -2.17 -46.13 -38.37
CA LYS A 161 -1.02 -45.67 -39.16
C LYS A 161 -0.53 -46.81 -40.04
N ASP A 162 -0.49 -46.58 -41.35
CA ASP A 162 -0.03 -47.57 -42.33
C ASP A 162 -0.71 -48.96 -42.18
N GLY A 163 -2.01 -48.95 -41.86
CA GLY A 163 -2.82 -50.16 -41.65
C GLY A 163 -2.68 -50.84 -40.28
N ASN A 164 -1.85 -50.30 -39.37
CA ASN A 164 -1.63 -50.84 -38.04
C ASN A 164 -2.14 -49.88 -36.95
N PRO A 165 -2.73 -50.39 -35.85
CA PRO A 165 -3.11 -49.55 -34.72
C PRO A 165 -1.86 -49.06 -33.99
N VAL A 166 -1.78 -47.74 -33.76
CA VAL A 166 -0.86 -47.12 -32.83
C VAL A 166 -1.67 -46.74 -31.59
N VAL A 167 -1.20 -47.17 -30.41
CA VAL A 167 -1.98 -47.11 -29.16
C VAL A 167 -1.20 -46.37 -28.09
N ALA A 168 -1.88 -45.59 -27.25
CA ALA A 168 -1.36 -44.98 -26.03
C ALA A 168 -2.38 -45.10 -24.89
N ASN A 169 -1.92 -45.16 -23.63
CA ASN A 169 -2.83 -45.11 -22.48
C ASN A 169 -3.56 -43.77 -22.44
N LYS A 170 -4.86 -43.81 -22.12
CA LYS A 170 -5.68 -42.64 -21.90
C LYS A 170 -5.45 -42.08 -20.50
N LEU A 171 -5.22 -40.77 -20.41
CA LEU A 171 -5.11 -40.01 -19.17
C LEU A 171 -6.50 -39.46 -18.82
N GLU A 172 -7.17 -40.08 -17.85
CA GLU A 172 -8.51 -39.67 -17.41
C GLU A 172 -8.45 -38.40 -16.57
N ALA A 173 -9.36 -37.46 -16.81
CA ALA A 173 -9.37 -36.16 -16.14
C ALA A 173 -10.02 -36.23 -14.73
N PRO A 174 -9.40 -35.68 -13.67
CA PRO A 174 -8.09 -35.03 -13.65
C PRO A 174 -6.93 -36.02 -13.53
N PHE A 175 -5.86 -35.80 -14.29
CA PHE A 175 -4.60 -36.54 -14.14
C PHE A 175 -3.48 -35.55 -13.83
N LEU A 176 -3.00 -35.55 -12.58
CA LEU A 176 -1.91 -34.69 -12.12
C LEU A 176 -0.59 -35.45 -12.17
N PHE A 177 0.46 -34.87 -12.73
CA PHE A 177 1.78 -35.49 -12.72
C PHE A 177 2.93 -34.49 -12.72
N ILE A 178 4.08 -34.95 -12.23
CA ILE A 178 5.34 -34.23 -12.30
C ILE A 178 6.14 -34.76 -13.49
N TYR A 179 6.47 -33.86 -14.41
CA TYR A 179 7.20 -34.14 -15.64
C TYR A 179 8.65 -33.68 -15.53
N ASN A 180 9.59 -34.52 -15.96
CA ASN A 180 10.98 -34.15 -16.18
C ASN A 180 11.57 -34.98 -17.34
N LYS A 181 11.87 -34.35 -18.48
CA LYS A 181 12.32 -35.07 -19.69
C LYS A 181 13.60 -35.89 -19.50
N ASP A 182 14.46 -35.47 -18.57
CA ASP A 182 15.78 -36.07 -18.33
C ASP A 182 15.76 -37.11 -17.19
N HIS A 183 14.61 -37.28 -16.53
CA HIS A 183 14.46 -38.27 -15.47
C HIS A 183 14.63 -39.71 -15.99
N LYS A 184 15.34 -40.53 -15.21
CA LYS A 184 15.61 -41.93 -15.51
C LYS A 184 15.21 -42.81 -14.33
N ASP A 185 14.68 -43.99 -14.63
CA ASP A 185 14.37 -44.99 -13.61
C ASP A 185 15.64 -45.62 -13.00
N GLY A 186 15.48 -46.50 -12.01
CA GLY A 186 16.59 -47.22 -11.37
C GLY A 186 17.38 -48.14 -12.31
N GLY A 187 16.86 -48.43 -13.51
CA GLY A 187 17.54 -49.16 -14.58
C GLY A 187 18.26 -48.25 -15.59
N GLY A 188 18.16 -46.93 -15.45
CA GLY A 188 18.72 -45.94 -16.36
C GLY A 188 17.88 -45.70 -17.63
N ASN A 189 16.67 -46.25 -17.72
CA ASN A 189 15.74 -45.98 -18.83
C ASN A 189 15.07 -44.62 -18.64
N SER A 190 14.72 -43.96 -19.75
CA SER A 190 13.95 -42.71 -19.71
C SER A 190 12.61 -42.95 -19.01
N ALA A 191 12.33 -42.14 -17.99
CA ALA A 191 11.13 -42.24 -17.16
C ALA A 191 10.55 -40.86 -16.86
N PRO A 192 10.10 -40.11 -17.88
CA PRO A 192 9.83 -38.69 -17.75
C PRO A 192 8.67 -38.31 -16.79
N ILE A 193 7.73 -39.22 -16.56
CA ILE A 193 6.76 -39.06 -15.45
C ILE A 193 7.45 -39.48 -14.15
N VAL A 194 7.73 -38.52 -13.28
CA VAL A 194 8.42 -38.73 -12.00
C VAL A 194 7.46 -39.29 -10.95
N ALA A 195 6.27 -38.69 -10.84
CA ALA A 195 5.17 -39.13 -10.00
C ALA A 195 3.84 -38.64 -10.60
N TYR A 196 2.74 -39.30 -10.26
CA TYR A 196 1.40 -38.91 -10.72
C TYR A 196 0.33 -39.29 -9.70
N SER A 197 -0.85 -38.67 -9.87
CA SER A 197 -2.11 -39.04 -9.23
C SER A 197 -3.19 -39.08 -10.30
N ASP A 198 -3.88 -40.21 -10.38
CA ASP A 198 -5.10 -40.46 -11.16
C ASP A 198 -6.35 -40.51 -10.26
N GLU A 199 -6.22 -40.20 -8.97
CA GLU A 199 -7.35 -40.09 -8.06
C GLU A 199 -8.31 -38.97 -8.49
N ALA A 200 -9.56 -39.36 -8.72
CA ALA A 200 -10.61 -38.50 -9.27
C ALA A 200 -11.88 -38.61 -8.41
N HIS A 201 -12.29 -37.49 -7.81
CA HIS A 201 -13.49 -37.40 -6.98
C HIS A 201 -14.55 -36.49 -7.59
N VAL A 202 -15.84 -36.77 -7.39
CA VAL A 202 -16.88 -35.76 -7.64
C VAL A 202 -17.09 -34.90 -6.39
N TRP A 203 -17.73 -33.74 -6.52
CA TRP A 203 -17.88 -32.83 -5.38
C TRP A 203 -18.58 -33.48 -4.18
N ASN A 204 -19.58 -34.32 -4.44
CA ASN A 204 -20.32 -35.06 -3.40
C ASN A 204 -19.44 -36.01 -2.58
N ASP A 205 -18.32 -36.48 -3.12
CA ASP A 205 -17.40 -37.34 -2.38
C ASP A 205 -16.79 -36.58 -1.21
N PHE A 206 -16.53 -35.28 -1.37
CA PHE A 206 -15.99 -34.39 -0.34
C PHE A 206 -17.03 -33.91 0.67
N LEU A 207 -18.31 -34.27 0.53
CA LEU A 207 -19.37 -33.81 1.42
C LEU A 207 -19.78 -34.86 2.46
N THR A 208 -20.16 -34.39 3.64
CA THR A 208 -20.92 -35.14 4.64
C THR A 208 -22.11 -34.30 5.07
N ASN A 209 -23.33 -34.82 4.89
CA ASN A 209 -24.59 -34.09 5.12
C ASN A 209 -24.68 -32.75 4.37
N GLY A 210 -24.12 -32.68 3.15
CA GLY A 210 -24.18 -31.49 2.30
C GLY A 210 -23.16 -30.39 2.63
N ALA A 211 -22.29 -30.58 3.62
CA ALA A 211 -21.17 -29.69 3.94
C ALA A 211 -19.84 -30.37 3.62
N VAL A 212 -18.82 -29.56 3.25
CA VAL A 212 -17.46 -30.07 2.99
C VAL A 212 -16.92 -30.74 4.26
N ASP A 213 -16.49 -31.99 4.11
CA ASP A 213 -15.95 -32.83 5.18
C ASP A 213 -14.42 -32.70 5.21
N PRO A 214 -13.85 -32.07 6.26
CA PRO A 214 -12.40 -31.86 6.35
C PRO A 214 -11.58 -33.16 6.35
N ALA A 215 -12.13 -34.27 6.86
CA ALA A 215 -11.39 -35.53 6.89
C ALA A 215 -11.25 -36.12 5.49
N LYS A 216 -12.27 -35.97 4.64
CA LYS A 216 -12.24 -36.45 3.26
C LYS A 216 -11.36 -35.57 2.37
N THR A 217 -11.43 -34.25 2.54
CA THR A 217 -10.56 -33.34 1.80
C THR A 217 -9.09 -33.51 2.22
N GLU A 218 -8.80 -33.69 3.50
CA GLU A 218 -7.43 -34.01 3.95
C GLU A 218 -6.96 -35.39 3.47
N ALA A 219 -7.83 -36.39 3.37
CA ALA A 219 -7.45 -37.70 2.83
C ALA A 219 -7.00 -37.58 1.36
N TYR A 220 -7.75 -36.83 0.54
CA TYR A 220 -7.36 -36.53 -0.83
C TYR A 220 -6.09 -35.68 -0.90
N LYS A 221 -6.00 -34.59 -0.12
CA LYS A 221 -4.77 -33.79 -0.09
C LYS A 221 -3.55 -34.61 0.34
N ALA A 222 -3.71 -35.55 1.26
CA ALA A 222 -2.64 -36.45 1.68
C ALA A 222 -2.18 -37.39 0.57
N SER A 223 -3.04 -37.82 -0.36
CA SER A 223 -2.62 -38.61 -1.53
C SER A 223 -1.85 -37.79 -2.57
N LEU A 224 -2.08 -36.48 -2.63
CA LEU A 224 -1.35 -35.56 -3.52
C LEU A 224 0.06 -35.20 -3.03
N ARG A 225 0.27 -35.15 -1.71
CA ARG A 225 1.57 -34.76 -1.11
C ARG A 225 2.76 -35.60 -1.64
N PRO A 226 2.67 -36.95 -1.75
CA PRO A 226 3.70 -37.76 -2.39
C PRO A 226 4.05 -37.33 -3.82
N VAL A 227 3.06 -36.91 -4.63
CA VAL A 227 3.27 -36.46 -6.00
C VAL A 227 4.12 -35.19 -6.01
N PHE A 228 3.75 -34.16 -5.24
CA PHE A 228 4.53 -32.92 -5.19
C PHE A 228 5.89 -33.08 -4.50
N SER A 229 6.01 -34.00 -3.54
CA SER A 229 7.30 -34.28 -2.88
C SER A 229 8.31 -35.01 -3.78
N SER A 230 7.91 -35.47 -4.96
CA SER A 230 8.79 -36.22 -5.87
C SER A 230 9.84 -35.33 -6.55
N ALA A 231 9.72 -34.01 -6.45
CA ALA A 231 10.70 -33.04 -6.95
C ALA A 231 11.12 -32.07 -5.84
N ALA A 232 12.40 -31.73 -5.81
CA ALA A 232 12.94 -30.79 -4.81
C ALA A 232 12.60 -29.31 -5.13
N ARG A 233 12.28 -29.02 -6.39
CA ARG A 233 11.84 -27.72 -6.89
C ARG A 233 10.99 -27.91 -8.14
N PHE A 234 10.14 -26.93 -8.41
CA PHE A 234 9.37 -26.85 -9.64
C PHE A 234 9.86 -25.67 -10.47
N ASP A 235 10.15 -25.95 -11.73
CA ASP A 235 10.56 -24.95 -12.70
C ASP A 235 9.31 -24.37 -13.37
N THR A 236 9.39 -23.13 -13.82
CA THR A 236 8.33 -22.46 -14.58
C THR A 236 8.84 -22.14 -15.97
N ILE A 237 7.98 -22.31 -16.95
CA ILE A 237 8.18 -21.81 -18.30
C ILE A 237 7.86 -20.31 -18.31
N ASP A 238 8.80 -19.53 -18.82
CA ASP A 238 8.56 -18.17 -19.24
C ASP A 238 7.74 -18.18 -20.54
N GLU A 239 6.47 -17.80 -20.46
CA GLU A 239 5.55 -17.73 -21.61
C GLU A 239 6.09 -16.82 -22.72
N SER A 240 6.78 -15.73 -22.34
CA SER A 240 7.43 -14.84 -23.29
C SER A 240 8.57 -15.54 -24.00
N ALA A 241 9.46 -16.23 -23.27
CA ALA A 241 10.54 -17.01 -23.87
C ALA A 241 9.99 -18.09 -24.82
N TYR A 242 8.89 -18.73 -24.46
CA TYR A 242 8.23 -19.71 -25.29
C TYR A 242 7.69 -19.11 -26.59
N ILE A 243 6.88 -18.05 -26.54
CA ILE A 243 6.35 -17.39 -27.74
C ILE A 243 7.52 -16.93 -28.64
N LYS A 244 8.57 -16.35 -28.05
CA LYS A 244 9.79 -16.00 -28.80
C LYS A 244 10.39 -17.21 -29.49
N ALA A 245 10.57 -18.32 -28.77
CA ALA A 245 11.16 -19.54 -29.30
C ALA A 245 10.33 -20.15 -30.42
N ALA A 246 9.00 -20.22 -30.27
CA ALA A 246 8.08 -20.74 -31.29
C ALA A 246 8.15 -19.91 -32.59
N PHE A 247 8.05 -18.58 -32.47
CA PHE A 247 8.14 -17.68 -33.62
C PHE A 247 9.53 -17.72 -34.28
N ASN A 248 10.61 -17.68 -33.49
CA ASN A 248 11.98 -17.74 -34.01
C ASN A 248 12.29 -19.08 -34.69
N LYS A 249 11.80 -20.21 -34.15
CA LYS A 249 11.96 -21.55 -34.73
C LYS A 249 11.26 -21.67 -36.08
N ASN A 250 9.98 -21.30 -36.15
CA ASN A 250 9.20 -21.37 -37.39
C ASN A 250 9.73 -20.38 -38.43
N TYR A 251 10.07 -19.16 -38.02
CA TYR A 251 10.66 -18.17 -38.90
C TYR A 251 12.03 -18.58 -39.46
N GLY A 252 12.93 -19.08 -38.62
CA GLY A 252 14.29 -19.47 -39.02
C GLY A 252 14.31 -20.61 -40.04
N ASN A 253 13.35 -21.55 -39.92
CA ASN A 253 13.15 -22.63 -40.89
C ASN A 253 12.71 -22.10 -42.27
N GLU A 254 11.87 -21.07 -42.29
CA GLU A 254 11.37 -20.46 -43.54
C GLU A 254 12.33 -19.41 -44.13
N ASN A 255 13.19 -18.82 -43.29
CA ASN A 255 14.05 -17.69 -43.63
C ASN A 255 15.51 -17.92 -43.18
N PRO A 256 16.19 -18.96 -43.70
CA PRO A 256 17.53 -19.32 -43.25
C PRO A 256 18.53 -18.17 -43.43
N GLY A 257 19.29 -17.89 -42.37
CA GLY A 257 20.32 -16.83 -42.36
C GLY A 257 19.78 -15.40 -42.17
N LYS A 258 18.49 -15.23 -41.87
CA LYS A 258 17.93 -13.94 -41.47
C LYS A 258 18.01 -13.74 -39.94
N PRO A 259 18.02 -12.48 -39.44
CA PRO A 259 17.93 -12.19 -38.01
C PRO A 259 16.67 -12.79 -37.39
N LEU A 260 16.74 -13.13 -36.10
CA LEU A 260 15.58 -13.59 -35.33
C LEU A 260 14.49 -12.51 -35.30
N ILE A 261 13.23 -12.93 -35.17
CA ILE A 261 12.10 -12.00 -34.98
C ILE A 261 12.26 -11.33 -33.61
N PHE A 262 12.44 -12.15 -32.59
CA PHE A 262 12.65 -11.71 -31.23
C PHE A 262 14.08 -11.92 -30.78
N ASP A 263 14.61 -10.96 -30.05
CA ASP A 263 15.93 -10.99 -29.42
C ASP A 263 15.81 -10.63 -27.92
N ASP A 264 16.94 -10.65 -27.20
CA ASP A 264 16.97 -10.40 -25.75
C ASP A 264 16.51 -8.98 -25.39
N LEU A 265 16.60 -8.00 -26.30
CA LEU A 265 16.17 -6.62 -26.07
C LEU A 265 14.65 -6.47 -26.04
N ASP A 266 13.91 -7.43 -26.61
CA ASP A 266 12.45 -7.40 -26.63
C ASP A 266 11.84 -7.64 -25.23
N GLY A 267 12.60 -8.16 -24.25
CA GLY A 267 12.17 -8.39 -22.86
C GLY A 267 10.89 -9.24 -22.77
N ASP A 268 10.14 -9.15 -21.68
CA ASP A 268 8.88 -9.88 -21.53
C ASP A 268 7.85 -9.41 -22.56
N LEU A 269 7.18 -10.34 -23.23
CA LEU A 269 6.17 -10.03 -24.23
C LEU A 269 4.84 -9.71 -23.54
N VAL A 270 4.03 -8.87 -24.18
CA VAL A 270 2.65 -8.59 -23.73
C VAL A 270 1.65 -9.59 -24.33
N LEU A 271 2.11 -10.71 -24.86
CA LEU A 271 1.29 -11.69 -25.60
C LEU A 271 1.00 -12.88 -24.69
N GLU A 272 -0.25 -13.32 -24.65
CA GLU A 272 -0.70 -14.44 -23.83
C GLU A 272 -1.51 -15.41 -24.67
N HIS A 273 -1.11 -16.67 -24.75
CA HIS A 273 -1.88 -17.68 -25.47
C HIS A 273 -3.21 -17.95 -24.78
N VAL A 274 -4.27 -18.07 -25.58
CA VAL A 274 -5.59 -18.46 -25.08
C VAL A 274 -6.12 -19.67 -25.83
N THR A 275 -6.77 -20.57 -25.10
CA THR A 275 -7.54 -21.67 -25.72
C THR A 275 -8.84 -21.15 -26.32
N TYR A 276 -9.50 -21.95 -27.16
CA TYR A 276 -10.82 -21.58 -27.69
C TYR A 276 -11.88 -21.38 -26.59
N HIS A 277 -11.85 -22.19 -25.53
CA HIS A 277 -12.78 -22.04 -24.41
C HIS A 277 -12.54 -20.74 -23.64
N GLU A 278 -11.27 -20.44 -23.34
CA GLU A 278 -10.87 -19.18 -22.71
C GLU A 278 -11.18 -17.96 -23.56
N LEU A 279 -10.93 -18.01 -24.87
CA LEU A 279 -11.32 -16.96 -25.82
C LEU A 279 -12.83 -16.67 -25.77
N ASN A 280 -13.67 -17.71 -25.75
CA ASN A 280 -15.12 -17.54 -25.65
C ASN A 280 -15.55 -16.88 -24.34
N LYS A 281 -14.87 -17.22 -23.24
CA LYS A 281 -15.11 -16.63 -21.93
C LYS A 281 -14.70 -15.16 -21.89
N LEU A 282 -13.53 -14.83 -22.44
CA LEU A 282 -13.02 -13.48 -22.62
C LEU A 282 -13.91 -12.59 -23.50
N LEU A 283 -14.35 -13.09 -24.66
CA LEU A 283 -15.28 -12.34 -25.52
C LEU A 283 -16.66 -12.16 -24.87
N GLY A 284 -17.03 -13.03 -23.92
CA GLY A 284 -18.24 -12.94 -23.13
C GLY A 284 -18.14 -12.09 -21.86
N SER A 285 -16.94 -11.70 -21.43
CA SER A 285 -16.71 -11.02 -20.15
C SER A 285 -16.86 -9.50 -20.26
N GLU A 286 -17.08 -8.85 -19.11
CA GLU A 286 -17.11 -7.40 -18.99
C GLU A 286 -15.71 -6.84 -19.09
N GLY A 287 -15.52 -5.80 -19.91
CA GLY A 287 -14.25 -5.10 -20.01
C GLY A 287 -13.83 -4.77 -21.43
N SER A 288 -12.69 -4.09 -21.50
CA SER A 288 -12.00 -3.74 -22.73
C SER A 288 -10.76 -4.60 -22.89
N TYR A 289 -10.67 -5.30 -24.01
CA TYR A 289 -9.63 -6.30 -24.29
C TYR A 289 -8.99 -6.06 -25.65
N ILE A 290 -7.80 -6.64 -25.84
CA ILE A 290 -7.07 -6.61 -27.10
C ILE A 290 -6.79 -8.04 -27.51
N PHE A 291 -7.16 -8.37 -28.74
CA PHE A 291 -7.03 -9.72 -29.27
C PHE A 291 -6.19 -9.73 -30.54
N LEU A 292 -5.36 -10.75 -30.67
CA LEU A 292 -4.65 -11.09 -31.89
C LEU A 292 -5.07 -12.50 -32.33
N PHE A 293 -5.62 -12.63 -33.54
CA PHE A 293 -5.78 -13.94 -34.18
C PHE A 293 -4.65 -14.15 -35.18
N GLY A 294 -3.91 -15.26 -35.02
CA GLY A 294 -2.74 -15.58 -35.82
C GLY A 294 -1.98 -16.74 -35.21
N GLY A 295 -0.81 -17.08 -35.74
CA GLY A 295 -0.02 -18.20 -35.21
C GLY A 295 1.44 -18.10 -35.63
N SER A 296 2.33 -18.79 -34.93
CA SER A 296 3.76 -18.85 -35.23
C SER A 296 4.03 -19.46 -36.63
N TRP A 297 3.10 -20.28 -37.14
CA TRP A 297 3.10 -20.87 -38.49
C TRP A 297 2.77 -19.90 -39.64
N CYS A 298 2.33 -18.67 -39.34
CA CYS A 298 1.88 -17.73 -40.35
C CYS A 298 2.96 -16.68 -40.67
N PRO A 299 3.52 -16.63 -41.90
CA PRO A 299 4.53 -15.64 -42.28
C PRO A 299 4.10 -14.18 -42.11
N ASN A 300 2.81 -13.88 -42.25
CA ASN A 300 2.29 -12.53 -42.02
C ASN A 300 2.26 -12.18 -40.53
N THR A 301 1.93 -13.14 -39.66
CA THR A 301 1.92 -12.93 -38.21
C THR A 301 3.35 -12.77 -37.71
N GLN A 302 4.25 -13.66 -38.16
CA GLN A 302 5.69 -13.57 -37.93
C GLN A 302 6.26 -12.19 -38.29
N ALA A 303 5.84 -11.60 -39.41
CA ALA A 303 6.32 -10.30 -39.87
C ALA A 303 5.91 -9.12 -38.96
N ALA A 304 4.77 -9.23 -38.29
CA ALA A 304 4.16 -8.13 -37.56
C ALA A 304 4.31 -8.23 -36.03
N ILE A 305 4.46 -9.45 -35.49
CA ILE A 305 4.34 -9.73 -34.05
C ILE A 305 5.27 -8.88 -33.17
N LYS A 306 6.50 -8.62 -33.63
CA LYS A 306 7.47 -7.78 -32.92
C LYS A 306 6.95 -6.34 -32.77
N TYR A 307 6.38 -5.77 -33.83
CA TYR A 307 5.85 -4.41 -33.81
C TYR A 307 4.57 -4.30 -32.98
N ILE A 308 3.71 -5.33 -33.01
CA ILE A 308 2.53 -5.41 -32.14
C ILE A 308 2.97 -5.33 -30.67
N ASN A 309 3.95 -6.14 -30.26
CA ASN A 309 4.51 -6.12 -28.90
C ASN A 309 5.09 -4.75 -28.53
N GLN A 310 5.92 -4.16 -29.40
CA GLN A 310 6.58 -2.88 -29.14
C GLN A 310 5.57 -1.73 -28.96
N TYR A 311 4.59 -1.62 -29.85
CA TYR A 311 3.59 -0.55 -29.78
C TYR A 311 2.60 -0.79 -28.65
N ALA A 312 2.22 -2.03 -28.34
CA ALA A 312 1.41 -2.29 -27.16
C ALA A 312 2.11 -1.78 -25.89
N LYS A 313 3.41 -2.07 -25.73
CA LYS A 313 4.22 -1.56 -24.62
C LYS A 313 4.29 -0.04 -24.56
N SER A 314 4.43 0.66 -25.70
CA SER A 314 4.50 2.13 -25.71
C SER A 314 3.20 2.81 -25.27
N TYR A 315 2.07 2.10 -25.34
CA TYR A 315 0.78 2.54 -24.81
C TYR A 315 0.48 1.96 -23.42
N ASN A 316 1.47 1.37 -22.73
CA ASN A 316 1.31 0.72 -21.42
C ASN A 316 0.22 -0.37 -21.41
N ILE A 317 0.06 -1.06 -22.53
CA ILE A 317 -0.78 -2.27 -22.61
C ILE A 317 0.05 -3.43 -22.06
N SER A 318 -0.45 -4.05 -21.00
CA SER A 318 0.22 -5.18 -20.34
C SER A 318 -0.12 -6.53 -20.96
N LYS A 319 -1.24 -6.64 -21.71
CA LYS A 319 -1.73 -7.92 -22.25
C LYS A 319 -2.47 -7.79 -23.59
N VAL A 320 -2.17 -8.71 -24.49
CA VAL A 320 -2.79 -8.96 -25.80
C VAL A 320 -3.07 -10.45 -25.88
N TYR A 321 -4.35 -10.83 -25.83
CA TYR A 321 -4.76 -12.23 -25.88
C TYR A 321 -4.59 -12.78 -27.29
N PHE A 322 -3.76 -13.80 -27.42
CA PHE A 322 -3.30 -14.35 -28.68
C PHE A 322 -3.91 -15.73 -28.92
N TRP A 323 -4.83 -15.81 -29.89
CA TRP A 323 -5.52 -17.05 -30.24
C TRP A 323 -5.02 -17.62 -31.57
N ASP A 324 -4.56 -18.87 -31.55
CA ASP A 324 -4.19 -19.59 -32.76
C ASP A 324 -5.40 -20.19 -33.47
N THR A 325 -5.59 -19.80 -34.74
CA THR A 325 -6.64 -20.36 -35.59
C THR A 325 -6.33 -21.78 -36.07
N LYS A 326 -5.15 -22.31 -35.78
CA LYS A 326 -4.82 -23.74 -35.79
C LYS A 326 -4.72 -24.21 -34.34
N LEU A 327 -5.66 -25.04 -33.89
CA LEU A 327 -5.71 -25.47 -32.48
C LEU A 327 -4.52 -26.35 -32.05
N ASP A 328 -3.73 -26.83 -33.01
CA ASP A 328 -2.47 -27.56 -32.80
C ASP A 328 -1.21 -26.74 -33.16
N SER A 329 -1.37 -25.46 -33.49
CA SER A 329 -0.36 -24.55 -34.05
C SER A 329 0.37 -25.10 -35.29
N GLY A 330 -0.18 -26.12 -35.96
CA GLY A 330 0.49 -26.83 -37.04
C GLY A 330 1.64 -27.76 -36.60
N VAL A 331 1.78 -28.03 -35.29
CA VAL A 331 2.83 -28.89 -34.71
C VAL A 331 2.57 -30.37 -35.01
N THR A 332 3.59 -31.11 -35.49
CA THR A 332 3.50 -32.54 -35.78
C THR A 332 4.50 -33.34 -34.94
N VAL A 333 4.00 -34.21 -34.05
CA VAL A 333 4.82 -34.86 -33.01
C VAL A 333 5.53 -36.14 -33.51
N ALA A 334 4.88 -36.97 -34.35
CA ALA A 334 5.37 -38.32 -34.71
C ALA A 334 6.28 -38.45 -35.95
N SER A 335 6.87 -37.36 -36.46
CA SER A 335 7.81 -37.44 -37.57
C SER A 335 9.26 -37.29 -37.09
N PRO A 336 10.07 -38.37 -36.98
CA PRO A 336 11.45 -38.30 -36.50
C PRO A 336 12.41 -37.55 -37.43
N THR A 337 11.97 -37.16 -38.63
CA THR A 337 12.78 -36.32 -39.54
C THR A 337 12.42 -34.85 -39.50
N ASN A 338 11.36 -34.41 -38.80
CA ASN A 338 10.76 -33.08 -39.01
C ASN A 338 10.78 -32.77 -40.51
N ASN A 339 10.17 -33.61 -41.38
CA ASN A 339 10.30 -33.45 -42.83
C ASN A 339 10.21 -31.95 -43.19
N PRO A 340 11.34 -31.30 -43.58
CA PRO A 340 11.35 -29.86 -43.81
C PRO A 340 10.41 -29.46 -44.95
N ALA A 341 9.89 -30.44 -45.70
CA ALA A 341 8.89 -30.26 -46.74
C ALA A 341 7.44 -30.15 -46.25
N VAL A 342 7.11 -30.51 -45.00
CA VAL A 342 5.77 -30.25 -44.43
C VAL A 342 5.83 -28.94 -43.64
N ASN A 343 5.75 -27.84 -44.39
CA ASN A 343 5.70 -26.52 -43.80
C ASN A 343 4.45 -26.42 -42.88
N PRO A 344 4.59 -26.10 -41.57
CA PRO A 344 3.45 -25.90 -40.67
C PRO A 344 2.47 -24.84 -41.20
N HIS A 345 2.90 -23.94 -42.09
CA HIS A 345 2.06 -23.03 -42.86
C HIS A 345 0.96 -23.77 -43.64
N ASN A 346 1.30 -24.87 -44.29
CA ASN A 346 0.47 -25.55 -45.29
C ASN A 346 -0.45 -26.65 -44.71
N THR A 347 -0.35 -26.94 -43.42
CA THR A 347 -1.19 -27.97 -42.79
C THR A 347 -2.59 -27.43 -42.54
N GLU A 348 -3.62 -28.23 -42.84
CA GLU A 348 -5.02 -27.86 -42.57
C GLU A 348 -5.63 -28.68 -41.43
N THR A 349 -4.85 -29.56 -40.78
CA THR A 349 -5.31 -30.58 -39.83
C THR A 349 -6.28 -30.05 -38.77
N LEU A 350 -5.96 -28.99 -38.05
CA LEU A 350 -6.85 -28.34 -37.08
C LEU A 350 -7.01 -26.84 -37.37
N GLN A 351 -6.97 -26.47 -38.65
CA GLN A 351 -7.20 -25.10 -39.10
C GLN A 351 -8.69 -24.79 -39.09
N VAL A 352 -9.15 -23.96 -38.16
CA VAL A 352 -10.58 -23.61 -38.04
C VAL A 352 -11.03 -22.56 -39.05
N ARG A 353 -10.10 -21.94 -39.78
CA ARG A 353 -10.36 -20.91 -40.81
C ARG A 353 -10.39 -21.46 -42.25
N THR A 354 -10.84 -22.71 -42.43
CA THR A 354 -10.98 -23.38 -43.74
C THR A 354 -12.44 -23.77 -44.00
N ASN A 355 -12.91 -23.62 -45.24
CA ASN A 355 -14.29 -23.92 -45.62
C ASN A 355 -14.64 -25.40 -45.41
N ASN A 356 -15.80 -25.64 -44.80
CA ASN A 356 -16.34 -26.97 -44.53
C ASN A 356 -15.37 -27.88 -43.76
N HIS A 357 -14.43 -27.29 -43.01
CA HIS A 357 -13.62 -28.02 -42.06
C HIS A 357 -14.54 -28.53 -40.92
N PRO A 358 -14.33 -29.75 -40.36
CA PRO A 358 -15.19 -30.29 -39.29
C PRO A 358 -15.37 -29.36 -38.08
N TYR A 359 -14.39 -28.48 -37.85
CA TYR A 359 -14.39 -27.51 -36.76
C TYR A 359 -14.43 -26.04 -37.22
N ALA A 360 -14.79 -25.77 -38.47
CA ALA A 360 -15.01 -24.40 -38.98
C ALA A 360 -16.06 -23.64 -38.16
N LYS A 361 -17.00 -24.37 -37.54
CA LYS A 361 -17.99 -23.84 -36.59
C LYS A 361 -17.37 -23.02 -35.47
N LEU A 362 -16.22 -23.42 -34.94
CA LEU A 362 -15.56 -22.71 -33.83
C LEU A 362 -15.23 -21.27 -34.24
N TYR A 363 -14.64 -21.11 -35.42
CA TYR A 363 -14.34 -19.80 -35.98
C TYR A 363 -15.60 -19.02 -36.36
N VAL A 364 -16.54 -19.66 -37.08
CA VAL A 364 -17.78 -19.01 -37.55
C VAL A 364 -18.62 -18.53 -36.39
N ASP A 365 -18.74 -19.32 -35.32
CA ASP A 365 -19.49 -18.94 -34.13
C ASP A 365 -18.83 -17.73 -33.44
N VAL A 366 -17.49 -17.69 -33.32
CA VAL A 366 -16.78 -16.54 -32.74
C VAL A 366 -17.02 -15.27 -33.53
N VAL A 367 -16.82 -15.32 -34.85
CA VAL A 367 -16.97 -14.16 -35.73
C VAL A 367 -18.42 -13.67 -35.74
N SER A 368 -19.36 -14.57 -35.99
CA SER A 368 -20.77 -14.20 -36.15
C SER A 368 -21.44 -13.77 -34.84
N LYS A 369 -20.99 -14.32 -33.68
CA LYS A 369 -21.57 -13.99 -32.37
C LYS A 369 -20.95 -12.74 -31.75
N TYR A 370 -19.62 -12.60 -31.79
CA TYR A 370 -18.93 -11.58 -31.01
C TYR A 370 -18.39 -10.42 -31.86
N LEU A 371 -18.09 -10.64 -33.13
CA LEU A 371 -17.44 -9.65 -33.99
C LEU A 371 -18.47 -9.02 -34.95
N THR A 372 -19.61 -8.59 -34.43
CA THR A 372 -20.81 -8.25 -35.23
C THR A 372 -20.67 -6.99 -36.09
N ASN A 373 -19.76 -6.08 -35.74
CA ASN A 373 -19.47 -4.86 -36.50
C ASN A 373 -18.10 -4.94 -37.21
N ILE A 374 -17.57 -6.16 -37.38
CA ILE A 374 -16.30 -6.38 -38.06
C ILE A 374 -16.36 -5.94 -39.52
N LYS A 375 -15.27 -5.38 -39.99
CA LYS A 375 -15.07 -5.00 -41.39
C LYS A 375 -13.71 -5.53 -41.81
N THR A 376 -13.68 -6.38 -42.83
CA THR A 376 -12.48 -7.15 -43.21
C THR A 376 -12.18 -7.00 -44.70
N GLN A 377 -10.89 -7.12 -45.05
CA GLN A 377 -10.40 -7.15 -46.44
C GLN A 377 -11.03 -8.28 -47.26
N ASN A 378 -11.21 -9.43 -46.62
CA ASN A 378 -11.59 -10.67 -47.27
C ASN A 378 -13.12 -10.79 -47.41
N ASN A 379 -13.90 -9.87 -46.85
CA ASN A 379 -15.34 -9.80 -47.11
C ASN A 379 -15.78 -8.39 -47.51
N THR A 380 -15.27 -7.93 -48.66
CA THR A 380 -15.70 -6.68 -49.29
C THR A 380 -16.63 -6.96 -50.45
N ALA A 381 -17.38 -5.95 -50.93
CA ALA A 381 -18.17 -6.09 -52.16
C ALA A 381 -17.34 -6.57 -53.38
N ALA A 382 -16.03 -6.31 -53.38
CA ALA A 382 -15.10 -6.74 -54.42
C ALA A 382 -14.53 -8.15 -54.21
N ASN A 383 -14.42 -8.62 -52.96
CA ASN A 383 -13.92 -9.93 -52.58
C ASN A 383 -14.79 -10.51 -51.47
N PRO A 384 -15.96 -11.10 -51.77
CA PRO A 384 -16.84 -11.68 -50.75
C PRO A 384 -16.37 -13.09 -50.42
N THR A 385 -15.51 -13.24 -49.41
CA THR A 385 -15.08 -14.56 -48.93
C THR A 385 -15.57 -14.80 -47.51
N THR A 386 -16.14 -15.98 -47.32
CA THR A 386 -16.69 -16.44 -46.04
C THR A 386 -15.99 -17.72 -45.64
N ILE A 387 -16.07 -18.03 -44.34
CA ILE A 387 -15.85 -19.37 -43.81
C ILE A 387 -17.22 -19.99 -43.56
N SER A 388 -17.43 -21.24 -43.98
CA SER A 388 -18.70 -21.94 -43.80
C SER A 388 -18.56 -23.27 -43.06
N TYR A 389 -19.63 -23.64 -42.37
CA TYR A 389 -19.88 -25.01 -41.91
C TYR A 389 -21.34 -25.39 -42.15
N THR A 390 -21.63 -26.68 -42.15
CA THR A 390 -23.01 -27.19 -42.20
C THR A 390 -23.46 -27.58 -40.80
N ASP A 391 -24.55 -26.99 -40.32
CA ASP A 391 -25.11 -27.31 -39.01
C ASP A 391 -25.80 -28.69 -38.96
N GLY A 392 -26.26 -29.10 -37.78
CA GLY A 392 -26.95 -30.38 -37.59
C GLY A 392 -28.28 -30.53 -38.36
N ASN A 393 -28.82 -29.43 -38.90
CA ASN A 393 -30.04 -29.42 -39.71
C ASN A 393 -29.73 -29.42 -41.22
N GLY A 394 -28.45 -29.50 -41.62
CA GLY A 394 -28.03 -29.41 -43.01
C GLY A 394 -27.98 -27.98 -43.56
N THR A 395 -28.10 -26.96 -42.70
CA THR A 395 -28.06 -25.55 -43.11
C THR A 395 -26.62 -25.07 -43.15
N VAL A 396 -26.24 -24.39 -44.23
CA VAL A 396 -24.92 -23.76 -44.34
C VAL A 396 -24.92 -22.46 -43.53
N VAL A 397 -24.10 -22.41 -42.48
CA VAL A 397 -23.85 -21.22 -41.68
C VAL A 397 -22.53 -20.62 -42.13
N VAL A 398 -22.50 -19.30 -42.32
CA VAL A 398 -21.34 -18.56 -42.80
C VAL A 398 -20.92 -17.49 -41.81
N GLY A 399 -19.61 -17.22 -41.75
CA GLY A 399 -19.03 -16.10 -41.03
C GLY A 399 -17.97 -15.41 -41.88
N ASP A 400 -17.68 -14.15 -41.57
CA ASP A 400 -16.69 -13.36 -42.30
C ASP A 400 -15.31 -14.01 -42.21
N ARG A 401 -14.63 -14.13 -43.36
CA ARG A 401 -13.25 -14.58 -43.38
C ARG A 401 -12.35 -13.40 -43.01
N LEU A 402 -11.65 -13.51 -41.88
CA LEU A 402 -10.69 -12.53 -41.38
C LEU A 402 -9.31 -12.85 -41.90
N GLN A 403 -8.45 -11.85 -41.94
CA GLN A 403 -7.09 -11.99 -42.44
C GLN A 403 -6.09 -11.96 -41.28
N VAL A 404 -5.36 -13.06 -41.09
CA VAL A 404 -4.30 -13.13 -40.05
C VAL A 404 -3.00 -12.45 -40.54
N PRO A 405 -2.30 -11.68 -39.68
CA PRO A 405 -2.65 -11.36 -38.30
C PRO A 405 -3.84 -10.40 -38.23
N TYR A 406 -4.84 -10.76 -37.41
CA TYR A 406 -6.01 -9.93 -37.15
C TYR A 406 -5.91 -9.37 -35.73
N LEU A 407 -5.56 -8.09 -35.60
CA LEU A 407 -5.42 -7.42 -34.30
C LEU A 407 -6.57 -6.45 -34.09
N PHE A 408 -7.24 -6.49 -32.94
CA PHE A 408 -8.39 -5.62 -32.67
C PHE A 408 -8.56 -5.27 -31.19
N THR A 409 -9.20 -4.12 -30.94
CA THR A 409 -9.67 -3.69 -29.62
C THR A 409 -11.15 -3.99 -29.48
N TYR A 410 -11.55 -4.56 -28.34
CA TYR A 410 -12.85 -5.16 -28.13
C TYR A 410 -13.47 -4.72 -26.81
N ASN A 411 -14.77 -4.43 -26.82
CA ASN A 411 -15.59 -4.31 -25.62
C ASN A 411 -17.02 -4.73 -25.95
N LYS A 412 -17.51 -5.82 -25.35
CA LYS A 412 -18.82 -6.41 -25.71
C LYS A 412 -20.02 -5.46 -25.52
N ASN A 413 -19.89 -4.47 -24.64
CA ASN A 413 -20.95 -3.51 -24.33
C ASN A 413 -20.84 -2.22 -25.15
N ASN A 414 -19.80 -2.07 -25.96
CA ASN A 414 -19.64 -0.85 -26.74
C ASN A 414 -20.83 -0.66 -27.69
N LYS A 415 -21.37 0.55 -27.65
CA LYS A 415 -22.35 1.04 -28.61
C LYS A 415 -21.75 2.17 -29.43
N ASP A 416 -22.20 2.28 -30.67
CA ASP A 416 -21.91 3.45 -31.46
C ASP A 416 -22.83 4.64 -31.10
N ALA A 417 -22.60 5.76 -31.77
CA ALA A 417 -23.34 7.00 -31.61
C ALA A 417 -24.86 6.87 -31.83
N ASP A 418 -25.31 5.85 -32.58
CA ASP A 418 -26.73 5.57 -32.85
C ASP A 418 -27.32 4.58 -31.83
N GLY A 419 -26.52 4.13 -30.86
CA GLY A 419 -26.90 3.16 -29.84
C GLY A 419 -26.85 1.71 -30.33
N ALA A 420 -26.34 1.44 -31.53
CA ALA A 420 -26.21 0.10 -32.07
C ALA A 420 -25.00 -0.63 -31.45
N SER A 421 -25.12 -1.95 -31.26
CA SER A 421 -24.02 -2.76 -30.74
C SER A 421 -22.83 -2.74 -31.70
N ALA A 422 -21.66 -2.32 -31.20
CA ALA A 422 -20.45 -2.13 -31.98
C ALA A 422 -19.21 -2.61 -31.21
N PRO A 423 -19.12 -3.90 -30.86
CA PRO A 423 -18.12 -4.39 -29.90
C PRO A 423 -16.65 -4.22 -30.34
N ILE A 424 -16.38 -4.10 -31.64
CA ILE A 424 -15.05 -3.79 -32.18
C ILE A 424 -14.86 -2.28 -32.23
N LEU A 425 -13.82 -1.77 -31.55
CA LEU A 425 -13.49 -0.34 -31.49
C LEU A 425 -12.53 0.10 -32.61
N GLY A 426 -11.78 -0.86 -33.16
CA GLY A 426 -10.86 -0.71 -34.27
C GLY A 426 -10.13 -2.03 -34.56
N HIS A 427 -9.50 -2.14 -35.73
CA HIS A 427 -8.72 -3.33 -36.10
C HIS A 427 -7.55 -3.00 -37.05
N VAL A 428 -6.64 -3.96 -37.20
CA VAL A 428 -5.55 -3.99 -38.18
C VAL A 428 -5.51 -5.37 -38.87
N GLU A 429 -5.60 -5.37 -40.21
CA GLU A 429 -5.59 -6.54 -41.12
C GLU A 429 -4.51 -6.44 -42.22
N LEU A 430 -3.40 -5.77 -41.96
CA LEU A 430 -2.39 -5.52 -43.00
C LEU A 430 -1.48 -6.73 -43.22
N MET A 431 -1.51 -7.29 -44.44
CA MET A 431 -0.72 -8.47 -44.85
C MET A 431 0.66 -8.07 -45.37
N TYR A 432 1.64 -8.03 -44.48
CA TYR A 432 3.04 -7.83 -44.86
C TYR A 432 3.85 -9.11 -44.73
N SER A 433 4.94 -9.20 -45.49
CA SER A 433 5.95 -10.24 -45.25
C SER A 433 7.15 -9.61 -44.55
N TRP A 434 7.94 -10.44 -43.87
CA TRP A 434 9.11 -9.97 -43.14
C TRP A 434 9.98 -9.03 -43.98
N THR A 435 10.33 -9.44 -45.21
CA THR A 435 11.19 -8.66 -46.10
C THR A 435 10.68 -7.25 -46.38
N ASN A 436 9.35 -7.06 -46.43
CA ASN A 436 8.77 -5.83 -46.95
C ASN A 436 8.19 -4.89 -45.87
N ILE A 437 8.13 -5.31 -44.61
CA ILE A 437 7.76 -4.46 -43.47
C ILE A 437 8.98 -3.84 -42.77
N GLN A 438 10.20 -4.12 -43.23
CA GLN A 438 11.40 -3.56 -42.60
C GLN A 438 11.46 -2.03 -42.81
N PRO A 439 11.96 -1.27 -41.83
CA PRO A 439 11.98 0.20 -41.87
C PRO A 439 12.87 0.75 -43.00
N ASP A 440 13.86 -0.02 -43.46
CA ASP A 440 14.81 0.35 -44.52
C ASP A 440 14.48 -0.30 -45.87
N TYR A 441 13.38 -1.06 -45.98
CA TYR A 441 13.03 -1.76 -47.21
C TYR A 441 12.65 -0.79 -48.33
N ALA A 442 13.32 -0.95 -49.48
CA ALA A 442 13.02 -0.23 -50.72
C ALA A 442 12.33 -1.17 -51.72
N SER A 443 11.17 -0.75 -52.25
CA SER A 443 10.45 -1.45 -53.32
C SER A 443 10.06 -0.49 -54.42
N SER A 444 10.09 -0.96 -55.67
CA SER A 444 9.59 -0.20 -56.82
C SER A 444 8.14 0.26 -56.57
N GLY A 445 7.90 1.56 -56.66
CA GLY A 445 6.60 2.18 -56.40
C GLY A 445 6.28 2.50 -54.93
N TYR A 446 7.18 2.28 -53.98
CA TYR A 446 7.01 2.62 -52.56
C TYR A 446 8.18 3.50 -52.08
N ALA A 447 7.89 4.46 -51.19
CA ALA A 447 8.95 5.11 -50.43
C ALA A 447 9.65 4.07 -49.51
N ILE A 448 10.93 4.30 -49.21
CA ILE A 448 11.69 3.48 -48.27
C ILE A 448 10.93 3.44 -46.94
N GLY A 449 10.69 2.24 -46.40
CA GLY A 449 9.99 2.06 -45.12
C GLY A 449 8.47 2.33 -45.14
N ALA A 450 7.85 2.63 -46.29
CA ALA A 450 6.43 3.02 -46.35
C ALA A 450 5.48 2.02 -45.68
N ARG A 451 5.79 0.72 -45.77
CA ARG A 451 4.97 -0.36 -45.19
C ARG A 451 5.09 -0.43 -43.67
N TYR A 452 6.31 -0.24 -43.15
CA TYR A 452 6.55 -0.06 -41.72
C TYR A 452 5.75 1.12 -41.18
N THR A 453 5.83 2.28 -41.84
CA THR A 453 5.08 3.49 -41.46
C THR A 453 3.57 3.28 -41.48
N ASN A 454 3.04 2.60 -42.50
CA ASN A 454 1.61 2.29 -42.57
C ASN A 454 1.16 1.37 -41.43
N TYR A 455 1.96 0.34 -41.12
CA TYR A 455 1.64 -0.60 -40.05
C TYR A 455 1.67 0.07 -38.69
N THR A 456 2.74 0.81 -38.40
CA THR A 456 2.90 1.53 -37.13
C THR A 456 1.85 2.61 -36.93
N HIS A 457 1.48 3.35 -37.99
CA HIS A 457 0.35 4.27 -37.95
C HIS A 457 -0.98 3.57 -37.64
N ALA A 458 -1.19 2.37 -38.19
CA ALA A 458 -2.37 1.57 -37.89
C ALA A 458 -2.39 1.07 -36.44
N LEU A 459 -1.23 0.71 -35.88
CA LEU A 459 -1.08 0.34 -34.46
C LEU A 459 -1.31 1.54 -33.53
N ASP A 460 -0.71 2.69 -33.83
CA ASP A 460 -0.92 3.94 -33.08
C ASP A 460 -2.38 4.33 -33.07
N SER A 461 -3.02 4.30 -34.25
CA SER A 461 -4.45 4.47 -34.34
C SER A 461 -5.11 3.45 -33.44
N LEU A 462 -4.95 2.14 -33.63
CA LEU A 462 -5.64 1.11 -32.84
C LEU A 462 -5.51 1.31 -31.33
N PHE A 463 -4.28 1.41 -30.80
CA PHE A 463 -4.00 1.47 -29.36
C PHE A 463 -4.37 2.79 -28.69
N SER A 464 -4.61 3.88 -29.44
CA SER A 464 -5.14 5.14 -28.88
C SER A 464 -6.59 5.06 -28.34
N ARG A 465 -7.32 3.97 -28.63
CA ARG A 465 -8.67 3.74 -28.07
C ARG A 465 -8.85 2.27 -27.71
N VAL A 466 -8.77 2.02 -26.41
CA VAL A 466 -9.11 0.73 -25.78
C VAL A 466 -10.42 0.81 -25.01
N GLU A 467 -10.85 2.00 -24.58
CA GLU A 467 -12.13 2.20 -23.86
C GLU A 467 -13.33 2.31 -24.82
N ALA A 468 -14.46 1.73 -24.44
CA ALA A 468 -15.73 1.86 -25.16
C ALA A 468 -16.25 3.30 -25.13
N VAL A 469 -16.39 3.83 -23.91
CA VAL A 469 -16.80 5.21 -23.60
C VAL A 469 -15.68 5.95 -22.86
N PRO A 470 -15.56 7.28 -23.00
CA PRO A 470 -14.53 8.03 -22.29
C PRO A 470 -14.75 7.95 -20.76
N THR A 471 -13.74 7.49 -20.05
CA THR A 471 -13.69 7.50 -18.58
C THR A 471 -12.66 8.49 -18.06
N GLY A 472 -12.69 8.81 -16.76
CA GLY A 472 -11.72 9.71 -16.12
C GLY A 472 -11.83 11.18 -16.55
N LEU A 473 -13.01 11.60 -17.03
CA LEU A 473 -13.27 13.00 -17.38
C LEU A 473 -13.72 13.77 -16.14
N GLU A 474 -13.05 14.87 -15.85
CA GLU A 474 -13.39 15.76 -14.73
C GLU A 474 -13.72 17.15 -15.25
N ALA A 475 -14.71 17.80 -14.64
CA ALA A 475 -15.14 19.14 -15.05
C ALA A 475 -14.78 20.20 -14.03
N VAL A 476 -14.28 21.34 -14.51
CA VAL A 476 -13.88 22.50 -13.73
C VAL A 476 -14.81 23.66 -14.09
N ALA A 477 -15.38 24.33 -13.09
CA ALA A 477 -16.24 25.50 -13.28
C ALA A 477 -15.47 26.67 -13.94
N PRO A 478 -16.17 27.60 -14.63
CA PRO A 478 -15.57 28.87 -15.05
C PRO A 478 -15.10 29.73 -13.88
N THR A 479 -14.16 30.63 -14.13
CA THR A 479 -13.59 31.56 -13.13
C THR A 479 -14.53 32.69 -12.71
N SER A 480 -15.60 32.94 -13.47
CA SER A 480 -16.65 33.89 -13.08
C SER A 480 -17.99 33.56 -13.75
N ALA A 481 -19.09 34.16 -13.24
CA ALA A 481 -20.45 33.96 -13.79
C ALA A 481 -20.60 34.46 -15.23
N SER A 482 -19.71 35.36 -15.67
CA SER A 482 -19.70 35.94 -17.01
C SER A 482 -18.68 35.29 -17.95
N ASN A 483 -17.81 34.41 -17.45
CA ASN A 483 -16.77 33.77 -18.24
C ASN A 483 -17.22 32.37 -18.70
N ASN A 484 -16.75 31.99 -19.88
CA ASN A 484 -16.85 30.64 -20.41
C ASN A 484 -15.45 30.03 -20.47
N ASP A 485 -14.75 29.96 -19.34
CA ASP A 485 -13.40 29.40 -19.22
C ASP A 485 -13.35 28.13 -18.36
N GLY A 486 -14.51 27.50 -18.15
CA GLY A 486 -14.61 26.17 -17.58
C GLY A 486 -13.90 25.13 -18.46
N LYS A 487 -13.61 23.96 -17.88
CA LYS A 487 -12.80 22.94 -18.55
C LYS A 487 -13.32 21.54 -18.31
N ILE A 488 -13.05 20.62 -19.23
CA ILE A 488 -13.11 19.18 -19.00
C ILE A 488 -11.69 18.63 -19.15
N THR A 489 -11.10 18.11 -18.08
CA THR A 489 -9.78 17.48 -18.03
C THR A 489 -9.91 15.95 -18.21
N GLY A 490 -8.77 15.26 -18.33
CA GLY A 490 -8.76 13.79 -18.52
C GLY A 490 -8.89 13.33 -19.98
N ILE A 491 -8.64 14.22 -20.95
CA ILE A 491 -8.72 13.91 -22.39
C ILE A 491 -7.36 13.55 -23.03
N HIS A 492 -6.28 13.51 -22.24
CA HIS A 492 -4.93 13.25 -22.73
C HIS A 492 -4.84 11.91 -23.48
N ASN A 493 -4.19 11.91 -24.66
CA ASN A 493 -4.10 10.78 -25.59
C ASN A 493 -5.45 10.16 -26.01
N LYS A 494 -6.58 10.82 -25.76
CA LYS A 494 -7.91 10.39 -26.24
C LYS A 494 -8.32 11.26 -27.43
N THR A 495 -8.67 10.63 -28.54
CA THR A 495 -9.30 11.32 -29.68
C THR A 495 -10.81 11.44 -29.40
N LEU A 496 -11.20 12.53 -28.76
CA LEU A 496 -12.58 12.77 -28.33
C LEU A 496 -13.26 13.81 -29.21
N GLU A 497 -14.58 13.87 -29.08
CA GLU A 497 -15.39 15.00 -29.53
C GLU A 497 -16.44 15.31 -28.47
N TYR A 498 -16.84 16.57 -28.37
CA TYR A 498 -17.77 17.05 -27.36
C TYR A 498 -18.81 17.99 -27.94
N LYS A 499 -19.97 18.08 -27.28
CA LYS A 499 -20.95 19.13 -27.54
C LYS A 499 -21.69 19.51 -26.26
N LEU A 500 -22.16 20.74 -26.18
CA LEU A 500 -23.12 21.13 -25.16
C LEU A 500 -24.44 20.37 -25.40
N ASP A 501 -25.10 19.92 -24.34
CA ASP A 501 -26.38 19.24 -24.43
C ASP A 501 -27.40 20.10 -25.17
N GLY A 502 -28.13 19.47 -26.11
CA GLY A 502 -29.02 20.18 -27.05
C GLY A 502 -28.35 20.82 -28.28
N ALA A 503 -27.01 20.87 -28.36
CA ALA A 503 -26.33 21.33 -29.57
C ALA A 503 -26.39 20.29 -30.71
N ALA A 504 -26.40 20.79 -31.96
CA ALA A 504 -26.56 19.95 -33.15
C ALA A 504 -25.28 19.19 -33.55
N ALA A 505 -24.09 19.79 -33.35
CA ALA A 505 -22.82 19.25 -33.85
C ALA A 505 -21.81 19.01 -32.72
N TYR A 506 -21.02 17.95 -32.88
CA TYR A 506 -19.85 17.67 -32.04
C TYR A 506 -18.63 18.45 -32.53
N THR A 507 -17.80 18.85 -31.59
CA THR A 507 -16.53 19.55 -31.80
C THR A 507 -15.38 18.62 -31.44
N PRO A 508 -14.35 18.44 -32.30
CA PRO A 508 -13.17 17.64 -31.96
C PRO A 508 -12.46 18.17 -30.71
N ALA A 509 -11.95 17.26 -29.88
CA ALA A 509 -11.16 17.54 -28.69
C ALA A 509 -9.87 16.72 -28.69
N SER A 510 -8.75 17.39 -28.44
CA SER A 510 -7.42 16.80 -28.30
C SER A 510 -6.57 17.67 -27.36
N GLY A 511 -5.47 17.10 -26.85
CA GLY A 511 -4.59 17.77 -25.88
C GLY A 511 -4.89 17.38 -24.43
N GLU A 512 -4.64 18.29 -23.48
CA GLU A 512 -4.75 18.01 -22.04
C GLU A 512 -6.16 18.25 -21.46
N ALA A 513 -6.92 19.19 -22.04
CA ALA A 513 -8.25 19.58 -21.57
C ALA A 513 -9.10 20.18 -22.70
N ILE A 514 -10.41 19.98 -22.63
CA ILE A 514 -11.39 20.76 -23.37
C ILE A 514 -11.58 22.08 -22.62
N ALA A 515 -11.06 23.18 -23.15
CA ALA A 515 -11.10 24.48 -22.49
C ALA A 515 -12.18 25.39 -23.06
N ASN A 516 -12.40 26.51 -22.36
CA ASN A 516 -13.30 27.58 -22.78
C ASN A 516 -14.79 27.16 -22.82
N LEU A 517 -15.20 26.38 -21.81
CA LEU A 517 -16.56 25.87 -21.68
C LEU A 517 -17.40 26.78 -20.79
N ALA A 518 -18.65 27.01 -21.21
CA ALA A 518 -19.68 27.59 -20.36
C ALA A 518 -20.18 26.54 -19.35
N PRO A 519 -20.83 26.92 -18.25
CA PRO A 519 -21.55 25.97 -17.41
C PRO A 519 -22.62 25.22 -18.21
N GLY A 520 -22.72 23.91 -18.01
CA GLY A 520 -23.70 23.08 -18.70
C GLY A 520 -23.33 21.61 -18.71
N THR A 521 -24.26 20.79 -19.20
CA THR A 521 -24.00 19.36 -19.45
C THR A 521 -23.40 19.23 -20.84
N TYR A 522 -22.25 18.58 -20.95
CA TYR A 522 -21.60 18.29 -22.22
C TYR A 522 -21.67 16.79 -22.49
N ASN A 523 -22.10 16.42 -23.69
CA ASN A 523 -21.94 15.05 -24.17
C ASN A 523 -20.53 14.92 -24.73
N VAL A 524 -19.72 14.01 -24.18
CA VAL A 524 -18.35 13.74 -24.62
C VAL A 524 -18.26 12.30 -25.08
N ARG A 525 -17.66 12.03 -26.24
CA ARG A 525 -17.52 10.68 -26.80
C ARG A 525 -16.21 10.51 -27.54
N TYR A 526 -15.82 9.26 -27.78
CA TYR A 526 -14.76 8.97 -28.75
C TYR A 526 -15.23 9.34 -30.16
N ALA A 527 -14.39 10.08 -30.88
CA ALA A 527 -14.65 10.40 -32.27
C ALA A 527 -14.66 9.12 -33.14
N ALA A 528 -15.23 9.24 -34.33
CA ALA A 528 -15.13 8.19 -35.34
C ALA A 528 -13.65 7.87 -35.62
N LYS A 529 -13.33 6.60 -35.80
CA LYS A 529 -11.95 6.10 -35.85
C LYS A 529 -11.74 5.15 -37.00
N ALA A 530 -10.58 5.19 -37.64
CA ALA A 530 -10.22 4.24 -38.69
C ALA A 530 -9.64 2.94 -38.10
N GLY A 531 -10.22 1.80 -38.50
CA GLY A 531 -9.49 0.53 -38.59
C GLY A 531 -8.82 0.41 -39.95
N TYR A 532 -7.93 -0.55 -40.14
CA TYR A 532 -7.13 -0.67 -41.36
C TYR A 532 -7.17 -2.08 -41.93
N GLN A 533 -7.49 -2.18 -43.22
CA GLN A 533 -7.50 -3.44 -43.96
C GLN A 533 -6.86 -3.26 -45.35
N GLY A 534 -6.60 -4.37 -46.04
CA GLY A 534 -6.37 -4.39 -47.47
C GLY A 534 -4.96 -4.77 -47.91
N PRO A 535 -4.79 -5.18 -49.18
CA PRO A 535 -3.48 -5.43 -49.74
C PRO A 535 -2.73 -4.11 -49.87
N THR A 536 -1.44 -4.17 -49.61
CA THR A 536 -0.64 -2.98 -49.38
C THR A 536 -0.14 -2.48 -50.73
N THR A 537 -0.99 -1.71 -51.42
CA THR A 537 -0.63 -1.07 -52.68
C THR A 537 0.20 0.20 -52.43
N ALA A 538 0.80 0.76 -53.49
CA ALA A 538 1.51 2.03 -53.42
C ALA A 538 0.64 3.20 -52.91
N ALA A 539 -0.70 3.05 -52.94
CA ALA A 539 -1.66 4.04 -52.46
C ALA A 539 -1.89 4.03 -50.94
N GLY A 540 -1.31 3.08 -50.18
CA GLY A 540 -1.39 3.03 -48.71
C GLY A 540 -2.41 2.03 -48.16
N ALA A 541 -2.49 1.96 -46.82
CA ALA A 541 -3.47 1.14 -46.10
C ALA A 541 -4.90 1.70 -46.28
N THR A 542 -5.89 0.83 -46.46
CA THR A 542 -7.29 1.28 -46.61
C THR A 542 -7.90 1.49 -45.23
N ALA A 543 -8.19 2.75 -44.90
CA ALA A 543 -8.90 3.11 -43.68
C ALA A 543 -10.39 2.74 -43.77
N ILE A 544 -10.89 2.15 -42.70
CA ILE A 544 -12.27 1.72 -42.53
C ILE A 544 -12.83 2.41 -41.31
N ASN A 545 -13.76 3.34 -41.52
CA ASN A 545 -14.29 4.15 -40.44
C ASN A 545 -15.25 3.31 -39.58
N TYR A 546 -14.97 3.32 -38.29
CA TYR A 546 -15.87 2.94 -37.20
C TYR A 546 -16.58 4.21 -36.73
N ASN A 547 -17.88 4.09 -36.49
CA ASN A 547 -18.70 5.19 -35.99
C ASN A 547 -18.13 5.72 -34.66
N ALA A 548 -18.47 6.97 -34.34
CA ALA A 548 -18.18 7.53 -33.02
C ALA A 548 -18.81 6.64 -31.92
N GLY A 549 -18.18 6.62 -30.74
CA GLY A 549 -18.69 5.84 -29.61
C GLY A 549 -19.95 6.45 -28.98
N GLU A 550 -20.53 5.73 -28.03
CA GLU A 550 -21.54 6.29 -27.13
C GLU A 550 -20.98 7.47 -26.31
N SER A 551 -21.83 8.46 -26.03
CA SER A 551 -21.44 9.65 -25.28
C SER A 551 -21.71 9.51 -23.79
N VAL A 552 -20.79 10.05 -22.98
CA VAL A 552 -20.96 10.27 -21.55
C VAL A 552 -21.32 11.72 -21.29
N ASN A 553 -22.13 11.95 -20.25
CA ASN A 553 -22.48 13.29 -19.80
C ASN A 553 -21.47 13.78 -18.77
N VAL A 554 -20.89 14.95 -19.05
CA VAL A 554 -19.94 15.63 -18.16
C VAL A 554 -20.52 17.00 -17.81
N ILE A 555 -20.73 17.26 -16.52
CA ILE A 555 -21.39 18.49 -16.07
C ILE A 555 -20.32 19.51 -15.71
N VAL A 556 -20.17 20.57 -16.51
CA VAL A 556 -19.39 21.76 -16.16
C VAL A 556 -20.24 22.61 -15.21
N PRO A 557 -19.84 22.76 -13.92
CA PRO A 557 -20.67 23.45 -12.94
C PRO A 557 -20.74 24.96 -13.19
N ALA A 558 -21.82 25.59 -12.70
CA ALA A 558 -21.96 27.04 -12.69
C ALA A 558 -21.01 27.68 -11.67
N PHE A 559 -20.55 28.89 -11.98
CA PHE A 559 -19.81 29.71 -11.03
C PHE A 559 -20.69 30.11 -9.83
N SER A 560 -20.20 29.98 -8.59
CA SER A 560 -20.92 30.37 -7.36
C SER A 560 -20.10 31.37 -6.54
N GLN A 561 -20.71 32.48 -6.08
CA GLN A 561 -20.02 33.67 -5.55
C GLN A 561 -19.90 33.83 -4.01
N GLU A 562 -20.45 32.96 -3.17
CA GLU A 562 -20.39 33.22 -1.71
C GLU A 562 -19.26 32.47 -1.01
N GLN A 563 -18.24 33.21 -0.58
CA GLN A 563 -17.31 32.76 0.45
C GLN A 563 -17.92 33.05 1.83
N ALA A 564 -18.02 32.02 2.67
CA ALA A 564 -18.47 32.17 4.06
C ALA A 564 -17.51 33.05 4.88
N ALA A 565 -18.02 33.73 5.91
CA ALA A 565 -17.18 34.50 6.83
C ALA A 565 -16.13 33.60 7.52
N PRO A 566 -14.93 34.11 7.83
CA PRO A 566 -13.96 33.39 8.63
C PRO A 566 -14.56 32.90 9.96
N THR A 567 -14.24 31.66 10.34
CA THR A 567 -14.64 31.08 11.63
C THR A 567 -13.39 30.65 12.40
N GLY A 568 -13.49 30.49 13.71
CA GLY A 568 -12.36 30.06 14.54
C GLY A 568 -11.33 31.15 14.89
N LEU A 569 -11.65 32.42 14.63
CA LEU A 569 -10.78 33.54 14.99
C LEU A 569 -10.80 33.80 16.50
N LEU A 570 -9.62 33.96 17.10
CA LEU A 570 -9.45 34.27 18.52
C LEU A 570 -8.49 35.43 18.71
N GLY A 571 -8.95 36.51 19.36
CA GLY A 571 -8.09 37.62 19.74
C GLY A 571 -7.36 37.35 21.05
N VAL A 572 -6.09 37.73 21.09
CA VAL A 572 -5.15 37.55 22.18
C VAL A 572 -4.64 38.91 22.62
N ALA A 573 -4.73 39.20 23.92
CA ALA A 573 -4.31 40.48 24.48
C ALA A 573 -2.81 40.75 24.25
N PRO A 574 -2.40 42.03 24.20
CA PRO A 574 -0.98 42.40 24.24
C PRO A 574 -0.28 41.86 25.49
N THR A 575 1.03 41.68 25.41
CA THR A 575 1.86 41.09 26.49
C THR A 575 2.04 42.04 27.68
N THR A 576 1.87 43.34 27.49
CA THR A 576 1.87 44.35 28.55
C THR A 576 0.89 45.48 28.21
N PRO A 577 0.47 46.31 29.18
CA PRO A 577 -0.41 47.45 28.93
C PRO A 577 0.15 48.52 27.97
N ALA A 578 1.47 48.51 27.72
CA ALA A 578 2.16 49.51 26.92
C ALA A 578 2.58 49.02 25.53
N ASN A 579 2.37 47.74 25.22
CA ASN A 579 2.76 47.15 23.95
C ASN A 579 1.55 47.06 22.99
N ASP A 580 1.82 47.29 21.71
CA ASP A 580 0.86 47.07 20.62
C ASP A 580 1.14 45.70 19.97
N ASP A 581 1.29 44.64 20.77
CA ASP A 581 1.68 43.30 20.32
C ASP A 581 0.58 42.25 20.49
N GLY A 582 -0.67 42.70 20.65
CA GLY A 582 -1.84 41.83 20.60
C GLY A 582 -1.94 41.10 19.27
N LYS A 583 -2.71 40.01 19.24
CA LYS A 583 -2.80 39.13 18.07
C LYS A 583 -4.22 38.69 17.79
N ILE A 584 -4.49 38.31 16.55
CA ILE A 584 -5.64 37.47 16.18
C ILE A 584 -5.08 36.18 15.62
N THR A 585 -5.42 35.07 16.26
CA THR A 585 -5.03 33.71 15.89
C THR A 585 -6.18 33.00 15.18
N GLY A 586 -5.87 31.95 14.43
CA GLY A 586 -6.86 31.22 13.62
C GLY A 586 -7.15 31.88 12.26
N THR A 587 -6.35 32.87 11.85
CA THR A 587 -6.39 33.39 10.48
C THR A 587 -5.73 32.43 9.50
N VAL A 588 -6.10 32.53 8.22
CA VAL A 588 -5.49 31.74 7.14
C VAL A 588 -5.12 32.66 5.97
N PRO A 589 -4.20 32.26 5.07
CA PRO A 589 -3.79 33.08 3.93
C PRO A 589 -4.97 33.44 3.03
N GLY A 590 -4.96 34.65 2.48
CA GLY A 590 -6.06 35.19 1.67
C GLY A 590 -7.11 35.97 2.48
N GLN A 591 -6.89 36.16 3.78
CA GLN A 591 -7.71 37.03 4.63
C GLN A 591 -7.18 38.46 4.69
N GLU A 592 -8.07 39.39 5.00
CA GLU A 592 -7.76 40.79 5.27
C GLU A 592 -8.52 41.25 6.51
N TYR A 593 -7.96 42.21 7.24
CA TYR A 593 -8.49 42.66 8.52
C TYR A 593 -8.46 44.18 8.66
N LYS A 594 -9.27 44.70 9.57
CA LYS A 594 -9.20 46.09 10.01
C LYS A 594 -9.73 46.27 11.42
N LEU A 595 -9.26 47.29 12.13
CA LEU A 595 -9.84 47.70 13.40
C LEU A 595 -11.22 48.34 13.17
N ALA A 596 -12.21 48.04 14.01
CA ALA A 596 -13.55 48.59 13.90
C ALA A 596 -13.53 50.12 13.94
N GLY A 597 -14.12 50.75 12.92
CA GLY A 597 -14.07 52.20 12.72
C GLY A 597 -13.01 52.68 11.71
N VAL A 598 -12.09 51.80 11.28
CA VAL A 598 -11.17 52.06 10.17
C VAL A 598 -11.84 51.71 8.84
N THR A 599 -11.54 52.47 7.78
CA THR A 599 -12.19 52.30 6.47
C THR A 599 -11.60 51.13 5.69
N ASP A 600 -10.28 51.07 5.60
CA ASP A 600 -9.54 50.17 4.70
C ASP A 600 -9.16 48.86 5.39
N TYR A 601 -9.21 47.76 4.63
CA TYR A 601 -8.71 46.46 5.06
C TYR A 601 -7.24 46.30 4.70
N VAL A 602 -6.50 45.65 5.60
CA VAL A 602 -5.08 45.31 5.44
C VAL A 602 -4.97 43.81 5.23
N TYR A 603 -4.20 43.39 4.24
CA TYR A 603 -3.97 41.98 3.96
C TYR A 603 -3.29 41.28 5.15
N ALA A 604 -3.77 40.08 5.50
CA ALA A 604 -3.16 39.22 6.51
C ALA A 604 -2.23 38.22 5.80
N PRO A 605 -0.89 38.42 5.86
CA PRO A 605 0.05 37.62 5.08
C PRO A 605 0.27 36.20 5.62
N ASP A 606 -0.05 35.95 6.89
CA ASP A 606 0.31 34.74 7.65
C ASP A 606 -0.88 34.12 8.41
N ASN A 607 -0.65 32.97 9.06
CA ASN A 607 -1.66 32.26 9.88
C ASN A 607 -1.99 32.94 11.23
N GLU A 608 -1.42 34.11 11.49
CA GLU A 608 -1.76 34.98 12.61
C GLU A 608 -1.63 36.46 12.21
N ILE A 609 -2.48 37.33 12.73
CA ILE A 609 -2.33 38.78 12.65
C ILE A 609 -1.67 39.24 13.94
N THR A 610 -0.52 39.92 13.85
CA THR A 610 0.25 40.40 15.02
C THR A 610 0.37 41.91 15.01
N GLY A 611 0.83 42.48 16.12
CA GLY A 611 1.04 43.93 16.22
C GLY A 611 -0.25 44.73 16.45
N LEU A 612 -1.23 44.12 17.13
CA LEU A 612 -2.57 44.69 17.31
C LEU A 612 -2.71 45.37 18.68
N VAL A 613 -3.42 46.49 18.68
CA VAL A 613 -3.89 47.14 19.91
C VAL A 613 -5.18 46.49 20.40
N PRO A 614 -5.53 46.60 21.69
CA PRO A 614 -6.83 46.14 22.17
C PRO A 614 -7.99 46.82 21.43
N GLY A 615 -8.96 46.03 20.96
CA GLY A 615 -10.09 46.52 20.20
C GLY A 615 -10.81 45.43 19.40
N ILE A 616 -11.94 45.78 18.79
CA ILE A 616 -12.69 44.87 17.94
C ILE A 616 -12.17 44.99 16.51
N TYR A 617 -11.75 43.88 15.92
CA TYR A 617 -11.31 43.80 14.53
C TYR A 617 -12.35 43.08 13.67
N GLN A 618 -12.46 43.52 12.43
CA GLN A 618 -13.22 42.85 11.38
C GLN A 618 -12.25 42.10 10.47
N VAL A 619 -12.45 40.80 10.30
CA VAL A 619 -11.60 39.93 9.48
C VAL A 619 -12.47 39.23 8.43
N ARG A 620 -12.07 39.24 7.17
CA ARG A 620 -12.77 38.58 6.05
C ARG A 620 -11.77 37.94 5.09
N PHE A 621 -12.23 37.05 4.22
CA PHE A 621 -11.44 36.68 3.05
C PHE A 621 -11.43 37.84 2.05
N ALA A 622 -10.24 38.20 1.57
CA ALA A 622 -10.07 39.24 0.56
C ALA A 622 -10.76 38.83 -0.74
N ALA A 623 -11.14 39.83 -1.54
CA ALA A 623 -11.65 39.57 -2.88
C ALA A 623 -10.56 38.87 -3.73
N VAL A 624 -10.95 37.82 -4.44
CA VAL A 624 -10.11 37.13 -5.42
C VAL A 624 -10.61 37.43 -6.83
N ASP A 625 -9.80 37.25 -7.87
CA ASP A 625 -10.24 37.50 -9.25
C ASP A 625 -11.53 36.71 -9.55
N GLY A 626 -12.61 37.44 -9.81
CA GLY A 626 -13.95 36.89 -10.08
C GLY A 626 -14.89 36.77 -8.86
N GLY A 627 -14.40 36.92 -7.63
CA GLY A 627 -15.17 36.77 -6.38
C GLY A 627 -15.18 38.01 -5.48
N LEU A 628 -16.27 38.24 -4.75
CA LEU A 628 -16.33 39.27 -3.71
C LEU A 628 -15.59 38.80 -2.44
N ALA A 629 -15.11 39.76 -1.64
CA ALA A 629 -14.63 39.47 -0.29
C ALA A 629 -15.76 38.85 0.55
N SER A 630 -15.43 37.89 1.43
CA SER A 630 -16.43 37.25 2.28
C SER A 630 -17.12 38.24 3.22
N ALA A 631 -18.22 37.83 3.86
CA ALA A 631 -18.70 38.53 5.04
C ALA A 631 -17.60 38.60 6.12
N ALA A 632 -17.55 39.69 6.88
CA ALA A 632 -16.55 39.89 7.92
C ALA A 632 -16.98 39.27 9.26
N ALA A 633 -16.08 38.53 9.88
CA ALA A 633 -16.19 38.09 11.26
C ALA A 633 -15.62 39.16 12.19
N SER A 634 -16.30 39.42 13.31
CA SER A 634 -15.80 40.33 14.34
C SER A 634 -15.05 39.53 15.41
N VAL A 635 -13.84 39.96 15.73
CA VAL A 635 -12.99 39.34 16.75
C VAL A 635 -12.45 40.42 17.68
N GLU A 636 -12.62 40.23 18.98
CA GLU A 636 -12.10 41.16 19.99
C GLU A 636 -10.69 40.76 20.38
N VAL A 637 -9.75 41.70 20.27
CA VAL A 637 -8.43 41.65 20.90
C VAL A 637 -8.57 42.29 22.28
N PRO A 638 -8.56 41.51 23.38
CA PRO A 638 -8.84 42.04 24.72
C PRO A 638 -7.68 42.90 25.25
N ALA A 639 -7.97 43.74 26.26
CA ALA A 639 -6.93 44.48 26.99
C ALA A 639 -6.19 43.58 28.00
N TYR A 640 -4.94 43.94 28.32
CA TYR A 640 -4.13 43.26 29.35
C TYR A 640 -4.79 43.34 30.75
N GLY A 641 -4.83 42.24 31.53
CA GLY A 641 -5.59 42.16 32.79
C GLY A 641 -4.90 41.46 33.99
N GLU A 642 -5.43 41.68 35.21
CA GLU A 642 -4.98 41.03 36.46
C GLU A 642 -5.85 39.80 36.83
N GLN A 643 -5.26 38.80 37.49
CA GLN A 643 -5.97 37.58 37.94
C GLN A 643 -6.57 37.76 39.35
N ALA A 644 -7.76 37.19 39.59
CA ALA A 644 -8.36 37.14 40.92
C ALA A 644 -7.58 36.21 41.87
N ALA A 645 -7.54 36.56 43.17
CA ALA A 645 -6.86 35.78 44.18
C ALA A 645 -7.47 34.38 44.36
N PRO A 646 -6.68 33.34 44.70
CA PRO A 646 -7.19 31.99 44.87
C PRO A 646 -8.13 31.88 46.07
N THR A 647 -9.20 31.09 45.92
CA THR A 647 -10.22 30.81 46.95
C THR A 647 -10.32 29.31 47.21
N GLY A 648 -10.91 28.91 48.35
CA GLY A 648 -11.13 27.49 48.67
C GLY A 648 -9.94 26.74 49.28
N LEU A 649 -8.85 27.44 49.60
CA LEU A 649 -7.67 26.87 50.24
C LEU A 649 -7.86 26.71 51.75
N VAL A 650 -7.40 25.59 52.30
CA VAL A 650 -7.53 25.28 53.74
C VAL A 650 -6.18 24.82 54.32
N GLY A 651 -5.72 25.48 55.38
CA GLY A 651 -4.52 25.08 56.11
C GLY A 651 -4.83 24.08 57.22
N ILE A 652 -4.02 23.03 57.34
CA ILE A 652 -4.15 21.92 58.28
C ILE A 652 -2.88 21.86 59.13
N ALA A 653 -3.03 21.83 60.46
CA ALA A 653 -1.91 21.80 61.40
C ALA A 653 -1.02 20.55 61.22
N PRO A 654 0.28 20.63 61.59
CA PRO A 654 1.13 19.46 61.74
C PRO A 654 0.56 18.45 62.74
N THR A 655 0.94 17.18 62.58
CA THR A 655 0.44 16.07 63.42
C THR A 655 1.00 16.07 64.85
N SER A 656 2.09 16.80 65.10
CA SER A 656 2.63 17.08 66.43
C SER A 656 3.45 18.38 66.45
N ALA A 657 3.75 18.93 67.64
CA ALA A 657 4.56 20.15 67.77
C ALA A 657 6.02 20.00 67.30
N ALA A 658 6.51 18.77 67.12
CA ALA A 658 7.86 18.48 66.65
C ALA A 658 7.93 18.18 65.14
N ASN A 659 6.78 18.05 64.46
CA ASN A 659 6.72 17.69 63.05
C ASN A 659 6.50 18.93 62.18
N ASN A 660 7.14 18.93 61.01
CA ASN A 660 6.93 19.93 59.96
C ASN A 660 6.06 19.32 58.84
N ASP A 661 4.92 18.72 59.18
CA ASP A 661 4.06 17.99 58.24
C ASP A 661 2.67 18.62 58.06
N GLY A 662 2.53 19.91 58.38
CA GLY A 662 1.33 20.69 58.09
C GLY A 662 1.06 20.75 56.58
N ARG A 663 -0.19 21.07 56.22
CA ARG A 663 -0.64 21.06 54.81
C ARG A 663 -1.50 22.25 54.44
N ILE A 664 -1.55 22.58 53.16
CA ILE A 664 -2.59 23.43 52.55
C ILE A 664 -3.26 22.62 51.46
N THR A 665 -4.58 22.38 51.58
CA THR A 665 -5.38 21.61 50.62
C THR A 665 -6.19 22.51 49.71
N GLY A 666 -6.52 22.02 48.52
CA GLY A 666 -7.31 22.76 47.52
C GLY A 666 -6.45 23.55 46.52
N THR A 667 -5.15 23.24 46.45
CA THR A 667 -4.20 23.93 45.57
C THR A 667 -4.27 23.40 44.13
N THR A 668 -3.50 23.99 43.22
CA THR A 668 -3.26 23.46 41.87
C THR A 668 -1.83 23.82 41.44
N PRO A 669 -1.23 23.14 40.45
CA PRO A 669 0.10 23.50 39.94
C PRO A 669 0.22 24.92 39.36
N ALA A 670 -0.91 25.59 39.07
CA ALA A 670 -0.94 26.98 38.64
C ALA A 670 -0.76 27.98 39.81
N LEU A 671 -0.85 27.50 41.05
CA LEU A 671 -0.60 28.31 42.24
C LEU A 671 0.86 28.28 42.61
N GLN A 672 1.30 29.35 43.25
CA GLN A 672 2.60 29.46 43.88
C GLN A 672 2.39 30.02 45.29
N TYR A 673 3.18 29.54 46.24
CA TYR A 673 3.04 29.83 47.66
C TYR A 673 4.38 30.22 48.28
N ARG A 674 4.32 30.95 49.39
CA ARG A 674 5.48 31.22 50.25
C ARG A 674 5.03 31.40 51.68
N LEU A 675 5.90 31.09 52.64
CA LEU A 675 5.66 31.48 54.03
C LEU A 675 5.74 33.01 54.15
N ALA A 676 4.83 33.63 54.90
CA ALA A 676 4.79 35.08 55.08
C ALA A 676 6.14 35.57 55.66
N GLY A 677 6.80 36.49 54.93
CA GLY A 677 8.14 36.98 55.26
C GLY A 677 9.26 36.36 54.41
N VAL A 678 8.98 35.27 53.68
CA VAL A 678 9.86 34.77 52.61
C VAL A 678 9.61 35.58 51.34
N THR A 679 10.66 35.87 50.57
CA THR A 679 10.56 36.72 49.38
C THR A 679 10.09 35.94 48.16
N ASP A 680 10.60 34.71 47.98
CA ASP A 680 10.37 33.94 46.77
C ASP A 680 9.15 33.04 46.91
N TYR A 681 8.31 33.08 45.87
CA TYR A 681 7.20 32.15 45.71
C TYR A 681 7.68 30.86 45.06
N VAL A 682 7.18 29.73 45.56
CA VAL A 682 7.45 28.38 45.05
C VAL A 682 6.17 27.83 44.46
N TYR A 683 6.23 27.18 43.30
CA TYR A 683 5.05 26.54 42.71
C TYR A 683 4.47 25.46 43.63
N ALA A 684 3.14 25.43 43.76
CA ALA A 684 2.46 24.36 44.46
C ALA A 684 2.66 23.07 43.65
N PRO A 685 3.04 21.96 44.30
CA PRO A 685 3.43 20.75 43.59
C PRO A 685 2.22 20.01 42.99
N ASP A 686 1.03 20.12 43.60
CA ASP A 686 -0.20 19.45 43.16
C ASP A 686 -1.44 20.06 43.86
N VAL A 687 -2.51 19.27 44.04
CA VAL A 687 -3.76 19.61 44.74
C VAL A 687 -3.64 19.82 46.26
N GLU A 688 -2.49 19.47 46.85
CA GLU A 688 -2.10 19.85 48.20
C GLU A 688 -0.62 20.27 48.28
N ILE A 689 -0.32 21.22 49.17
CA ILE A 689 1.04 21.55 49.60
C ILE A 689 1.25 20.87 50.95
N SER A 690 2.28 20.05 51.11
CA SER A 690 2.59 19.33 52.35
C SER A 690 4.00 19.65 52.86
N GLY A 691 4.31 19.26 54.09
CA GLY A 691 5.63 19.53 54.68
C GLY A 691 5.77 20.94 55.28
N LEU A 692 4.65 21.57 55.62
CA LEU A 692 4.62 22.95 56.08
C LEU A 692 4.77 23.05 57.60
N ILE A 693 5.53 24.04 58.04
CA ILE A 693 5.53 24.44 59.45
C ILE A 693 4.29 25.29 59.75
N PRO A 694 3.88 25.41 61.03
CA PRO A 694 2.86 26.37 61.40
C PRO A 694 3.22 27.79 60.98
N GLY A 695 2.30 28.48 60.33
CA GLY A 695 2.56 29.82 59.80
C GLY A 695 1.49 30.31 58.85
N ILE A 696 1.59 31.57 58.45
CA ILE A 696 0.73 32.16 57.42
C ILE A 696 1.45 32.00 56.09
N TYR A 697 0.79 31.37 55.12
CA TYR A 697 1.31 31.19 53.78
C TYR A 697 0.55 32.07 52.80
N GLN A 698 1.30 32.86 52.03
CA GLN A 698 0.76 33.63 50.92
C GLN A 698 0.69 32.75 49.69
N VAL A 699 -0.52 32.50 49.17
CA VAL A 699 -0.76 31.66 47.99
C VAL A 699 -1.40 32.49 46.88
N ARG A 700 -0.85 32.47 45.67
CA ARG A 700 -1.37 33.22 44.51
C ARG A 700 -1.33 32.37 43.23
N TYR A 701 -2.10 32.72 42.21
CA TYR A 701 -1.85 32.23 40.86
C TYR A 701 -0.56 32.84 40.31
N ALA A 702 0.25 32.01 39.67
CA ALA A 702 1.42 32.47 38.96
C ALA A 702 1.05 33.40 37.80
N GLU A 703 2.01 34.24 37.40
CA GLU A 703 1.90 34.96 36.13
C GLU A 703 1.74 33.95 34.98
N LYS A 704 0.92 34.30 34.00
CA LYS A 704 0.74 33.55 32.76
C LYS A 704 0.61 34.52 31.61
N GLU A 705 0.78 34.04 30.38
CA GLU A 705 0.70 34.91 29.20
C GLU A 705 -0.61 35.72 29.18
N GLY A 706 -0.48 37.06 29.08
CA GLY A 706 -1.58 38.02 29.14
C GLY A 706 -2.07 38.43 30.54
N PHE A 707 -1.51 37.87 31.63
CA PHE A 707 -1.93 38.18 33.00
C PHE A 707 -0.80 38.21 34.04
N ASN A 708 -0.76 39.26 34.87
CA ASN A 708 0.07 39.29 36.08
C ASN A 708 -0.30 38.18 37.07
N ALA A 709 0.65 37.77 37.92
CA ALA A 709 0.35 36.91 39.07
C ALA A 709 -0.81 37.50 39.90
N SER A 710 -1.72 36.66 40.39
CA SER A 710 -2.86 37.17 41.16
C SER A 710 -2.40 37.82 42.46
N ALA A 711 -3.30 38.60 43.09
CA ALA A 711 -3.13 38.92 44.51
C ALA A 711 -3.00 37.62 45.33
N ALA A 712 -2.18 37.67 46.39
CA ALA A 712 -1.96 36.52 47.27
C ALA A 712 -3.05 36.43 48.34
N THR A 713 -3.49 35.20 48.62
CA THR A 713 -4.39 34.85 49.72
C THR A 713 -3.57 34.30 50.88
N ASP A 714 -3.77 34.87 52.08
CA ASP A 714 -3.14 34.39 53.30
C ASP A 714 -3.86 33.14 53.82
N ILE A 715 -3.15 32.01 53.90
CA ILE A 715 -3.64 30.74 54.42
C ILE A 715 -2.89 30.38 55.69
N VAL A 716 -3.62 30.25 56.79
CA VAL A 716 -3.02 29.90 58.08
C VAL A 716 -2.89 28.38 58.17
N VAL A 717 -1.66 27.88 58.28
CA VAL A 717 -1.36 26.53 58.76
C VAL A 717 -1.23 26.64 60.29
N PRO A 718 -2.24 26.19 61.07
CA PRO A 718 -2.24 26.39 62.51
C PRO A 718 -1.13 25.58 63.21
N ALA A 719 -0.66 26.06 64.36
CA ALA A 719 0.25 25.28 65.20
C ALA A 719 -0.46 24.05 65.75
N TYR A 720 0.27 22.95 65.89
CA TYR A 720 -0.23 21.80 66.63
C TYR A 720 -0.61 22.24 68.04
N THR A 721 -1.88 22.07 68.40
CA THR A 721 -2.38 22.32 69.75
C THR A 721 -2.67 20.98 70.41
N PRO A 722 -1.90 20.58 71.45
CA PRO A 722 -2.34 19.51 72.32
C PRO A 722 -3.56 19.98 73.10
N ALA A 723 -4.53 19.09 73.32
CA ALA A 723 -5.78 19.41 74.01
C ALA A 723 -5.53 20.13 75.37
N PRO A 724 -6.34 21.13 75.75
CA PRO A 724 -5.95 22.13 76.74
C PRO A 724 -5.90 21.61 78.18
N SER A 725 -4.84 22.00 78.91
CA SER A 725 -4.83 22.17 80.37
C SER A 725 -4.53 23.64 80.75
N SER A 726 -5.50 24.26 81.42
CA SER A 726 -5.48 25.46 82.30
C SER A 726 -4.37 26.54 82.26
N GLY A 727 -4.79 27.81 82.11
CA GLY A 727 -4.48 28.87 83.10
C GLY A 727 -3.81 30.20 82.65
N GLY A 728 -4.51 31.34 82.89
CA GLY A 728 -4.01 32.71 83.21
C GLY A 728 -3.27 33.51 82.11
N GLY A 729 -3.75 34.65 81.58
CA GLY A 729 -3.90 35.99 82.21
C GLY A 729 -2.54 36.71 82.30
N GLY A 730 -2.23 37.92 81.83
CA GLY A 730 -2.88 39.01 81.10
C GLY A 730 -1.90 40.23 81.06
N SER A 731 -2.18 41.22 80.20
CA SER A 731 -1.81 42.66 80.31
C SER A 731 -0.47 43.25 79.76
N SER A 732 -0.64 44.04 78.69
CA SER A 732 -0.33 45.50 78.49
C SER A 732 1.08 46.09 78.22
N GLY A 733 1.14 46.85 77.09
CA GLY A 733 1.77 48.18 76.89
C GLY A 733 3.25 48.19 76.48
N GLY A 734 3.73 48.66 75.31
CA GLY A 734 3.58 49.96 74.61
C GLY A 734 4.82 50.84 74.92
N GLY A 735 5.61 51.48 74.05
CA GLY A 735 5.69 51.66 72.60
C GLY A 735 6.90 52.59 72.24
N GLY A 736 7.14 52.81 70.94
CA GLY A 736 7.96 53.90 70.33
C GLY A 736 9.45 53.61 70.04
N THR A 737 10.12 54.07 68.98
CA THR A 737 9.80 54.74 67.69
C THR A 737 11.12 54.95 66.92
N GLY A 738 11.15 54.65 65.60
CA GLY A 738 11.95 55.28 64.52
C GLY A 738 13.50 55.21 64.54
N SER A 739 14.25 55.32 63.43
CA SER A 739 14.05 55.20 61.98
C SER A 739 15.44 55.38 61.32
N SER A 740 15.69 54.62 60.24
CA SER A 740 16.57 54.91 59.09
C SER A 740 18.11 54.94 59.21
N GLY A 741 18.77 54.27 58.26
CA GLY A 741 20.02 54.77 57.68
C GLY A 741 21.06 53.73 57.21
N SER A 742 21.00 53.37 55.92
CA SER A 742 21.94 52.58 55.09
C SER A 742 23.45 52.94 55.18
N THR A 743 24.37 51.96 55.06
CA THR A 743 25.33 51.74 53.93
C THR A 743 26.53 50.82 54.26
N THR A 744 26.71 49.77 53.41
CA THR A 744 27.96 49.16 52.82
C THR A 744 29.12 48.62 53.70
N PRO A 745 30.14 47.89 53.15
CA PRO A 745 30.18 46.79 52.17
C PRO A 745 31.03 45.56 52.64
N ASN A 746 31.01 44.49 51.81
CA ASN A 746 31.68 43.17 51.89
C ASN A 746 33.22 43.21 52.13
N PRO A 747 33.86 42.13 52.66
CA PRO A 747 34.53 41.16 51.76
C PRO A 747 34.57 39.66 52.22
N ALA A 748 34.30 38.78 51.26
CA ALA A 748 35.00 37.55 50.83
C ALA A 748 35.40 36.38 51.80
N ALA A 749 34.90 35.18 51.44
CA ALA A 749 35.63 33.92 51.12
C ALA A 749 35.67 32.72 52.10
N GLY A 750 35.15 31.58 51.60
CA GLY A 750 35.61 30.17 51.80
C GLY A 750 34.92 29.38 52.92
N GLY A 751 34.40 28.15 52.77
CA GLY A 751 34.33 27.19 51.66
C GLY A 751 33.71 25.85 52.13
N SER A 752 32.92 25.24 51.22
CA SER A 752 32.45 23.85 51.03
C SER A 752 31.92 22.93 52.16
N THR A 753 30.69 22.43 51.98
CA THR A 753 30.38 21.04 51.54
C THR A 753 28.90 20.87 51.12
N GLU A 754 28.67 20.07 50.09
CA GLU A 754 27.47 19.77 49.24
C GLU A 754 26.28 19.09 49.98
N PRO A 755 25.04 19.00 49.43
CA PRO A 755 24.71 18.05 48.33
C PRO A 755 23.61 18.43 47.29
N ASP A 756 23.87 17.93 46.06
CA ASP A 756 23.01 17.20 45.10
C ASP A 756 21.83 17.87 44.35
N THR A 757 22.14 18.38 43.15
CA THR A 757 21.20 18.66 42.06
C THR A 757 21.19 17.50 41.06
N ALA A 758 20.04 16.87 40.84
CA ALA A 758 19.89 15.86 39.79
C ALA A 758 20.18 16.47 38.41
N GLU A 759 21.34 16.16 37.85
CA GLU A 759 21.74 16.57 36.51
C GLU A 759 20.83 15.91 35.45
N SER A 760 20.47 16.66 34.39
CA SER A 760 19.82 16.09 33.20
C SER A 760 20.65 14.94 32.64
N SER A 761 20.03 13.77 32.49
CA SER A 761 20.64 12.55 31.94
C SER A 761 20.94 12.63 30.43
N THR A 762 20.51 13.70 29.76
CA THR A 762 20.65 13.91 28.32
C THR A 762 21.31 15.26 28.02
N VAL A 763 22.21 15.29 27.02
CA VAL A 763 22.87 16.49 26.50
C VAL A 763 22.53 16.64 25.01
N VAL A 764 22.03 17.81 24.60
CA VAL A 764 21.75 18.14 23.20
C VAL A 764 22.84 19.06 22.65
N ALA A 765 23.57 18.60 21.64
CA ALA A 765 24.52 19.40 20.88
C ALA A 765 23.88 19.79 19.55
N SER A 766 23.69 21.10 19.31
CA SER A 766 22.92 21.57 18.15
C SER A 766 23.75 22.40 17.16
N ALA A 767 23.50 22.24 15.86
CA ALA A 767 23.99 23.15 14.81
C ALA A 767 22.87 23.48 13.80
N SER A 768 23.04 24.60 13.08
CA SER A 768 22.16 24.95 11.95
C SER A 768 22.88 24.68 10.64
N ALA A 769 22.23 23.95 9.74
CA ALA A 769 22.72 23.72 8.39
C ALA A 769 22.50 24.96 7.52
N VAL A 770 23.38 25.18 6.54
CA VAL A 770 23.24 26.27 5.57
C VAL A 770 22.19 25.82 4.55
N ALA A 771 21.02 26.46 4.57
CA ALA A 771 19.89 26.14 3.71
C ALA A 771 19.77 27.11 2.52
N VAL A 772 19.36 26.58 1.38
CA VAL A 772 18.96 27.31 0.17
C VAL A 772 17.50 26.95 -0.11
N ASN A 773 16.64 27.96 -0.16
CA ASN A 773 15.21 27.79 -0.39
C ASN A 773 14.85 28.23 -1.81
N ASP A 774 14.39 27.29 -2.63
CA ASP A 774 13.77 27.53 -3.92
C ASP A 774 12.25 27.57 -3.73
N HIS A 775 11.74 28.79 -3.54
CA HIS A 775 10.32 29.05 -3.34
C HIS A 775 9.46 28.66 -4.55
N ALA A 776 10.00 28.76 -5.77
CA ALA A 776 9.25 28.44 -6.98
C ALA A 776 9.04 26.93 -7.14
N ALA A 777 10.08 26.14 -6.82
CA ALA A 777 10.02 24.69 -6.82
C ALA A 777 9.41 24.10 -5.53
N GLY A 778 9.37 24.88 -4.44
CA GLY A 778 9.03 24.40 -3.09
C GLY A 778 10.10 23.43 -2.55
N VAL A 779 11.37 23.70 -2.84
CA VAL A 779 12.50 22.82 -2.49
C VAL A 779 13.49 23.55 -1.57
N THR A 780 13.85 22.93 -0.46
CA THR A 780 14.94 23.36 0.41
C THR A 780 16.09 22.36 0.34
N THR A 781 17.29 22.83 0.00
CA THR A 781 18.51 22.02 0.12
C THR A 781 19.38 22.58 1.23
N ALA A 782 20.03 21.73 2.01
CA ALA A 782 20.86 22.14 3.13
C ALA A 782 22.15 21.34 3.21
N THR A 783 23.21 21.99 3.66
CA THR A 783 24.51 21.35 3.90
C THR A 783 25.04 21.72 5.27
N LEU A 784 25.64 20.76 5.97
CA LEU A 784 26.39 21.02 7.19
C LEU A 784 27.89 20.79 6.91
N SER A 785 28.73 21.76 7.25
CA SER A 785 30.17 21.63 6.99
C SER A 785 30.80 20.54 7.88
N ALA A 786 31.88 19.93 7.39
CA ALA A 786 32.61 18.90 8.13
C ALA A 786 33.12 19.42 9.49
N VAL A 787 33.51 20.70 9.57
CA VAL A 787 33.97 21.35 10.80
C VAL A 787 32.84 21.49 11.84
N ALA A 788 31.65 21.91 11.39
CA ALA A 788 30.49 22.05 12.26
C ALA A 788 30.05 20.69 12.79
N LEU A 789 29.97 19.67 11.93
CA LEU A 789 29.60 18.32 12.33
C LEU A 789 30.65 17.70 13.28
N ALA A 790 31.95 17.92 13.06
CA ALA A 790 33.01 17.40 13.94
C ALA A 790 32.91 17.99 15.36
N SER A 791 32.53 19.26 15.47
CA SER A 791 32.30 19.91 16.77
C SER A 791 31.15 19.24 17.56
N LEU A 792 30.13 18.73 16.85
CA LEU A 792 29.03 17.96 17.47
C LEU A 792 29.48 16.57 17.93
N VAL A 793 30.39 15.93 17.19
CA VAL A 793 31.02 14.66 17.61
C VAL A 793 31.78 14.85 18.91
N ASP A 794 32.60 15.88 19.02
CA ASP A 794 33.38 16.16 20.23
C ASP A 794 32.48 16.46 21.44
N ALA A 795 31.40 17.21 21.24
CA ALA A 795 30.40 17.44 22.28
C ALA A 795 29.72 16.14 22.74
N SER A 796 29.40 15.25 21.80
CA SER A 796 28.76 13.96 22.08
C SER A 796 29.67 13.03 22.87
N LYS A 797 30.95 12.90 22.47
CA LYS A 797 31.97 12.15 23.23
C LYS A 797 32.10 12.66 24.66
N LYS A 798 32.08 13.98 24.84
CA LYS A 798 32.17 14.60 26.17
C LYS A 798 30.95 14.30 27.04
N ALA A 799 29.76 14.30 26.45
CA ALA A 799 28.52 13.94 27.15
C ALA A 799 28.53 12.47 27.60
N GLU A 800 28.89 11.55 26.70
CA GLU A 800 28.92 10.12 26.99
C GLU A 800 30.03 9.72 27.97
N ALA A 801 31.20 10.38 27.91
CA ALA A 801 32.23 10.23 28.92
C ALA A 801 31.76 10.68 30.32
N GLY A 802 30.77 11.57 30.38
CA GLY A 802 30.07 11.97 31.60
C GLY A 802 28.89 11.06 31.98
N GLY A 803 28.69 9.93 31.30
CA GLY A 803 27.58 9.00 31.56
C GLY A 803 26.20 9.48 31.10
N LYS A 804 26.13 10.51 30.24
CA LYS A 804 24.89 11.10 29.73
C LYS A 804 24.59 10.63 28.31
N THR A 805 23.32 10.56 27.95
CA THR A 805 22.86 10.31 26.58
C THR A 805 23.12 11.54 25.70
N ALA A 806 23.79 11.37 24.56
CA ALA A 806 24.06 12.45 23.61
C ALA A 806 23.00 12.52 22.50
N ILE A 807 22.49 13.72 22.22
CA ILE A 807 21.65 14.01 21.05
C ILE A 807 22.36 15.04 20.18
N VAL A 808 22.63 14.68 18.92
CA VAL A 808 23.10 15.58 17.88
C VAL A 808 21.89 16.17 17.17
N GLU A 809 21.64 17.46 17.35
CA GLU A 809 20.54 18.17 16.69
C GLU A 809 21.04 18.99 15.50
N ILE A 810 20.43 18.78 14.33
CA ILE A 810 20.71 19.55 13.12
C ILE A 810 19.43 20.26 12.70
N LYS A 811 19.47 21.60 12.68
CA LYS A 811 18.33 22.44 12.28
C LYS A 811 18.48 22.85 10.82
N VAL A 812 17.43 22.62 10.04
CA VAL A 812 17.32 23.04 8.64
C VAL A 812 16.23 24.11 8.55
N ALA A 813 16.62 25.32 8.14
CA ALA A 813 15.72 26.47 8.00
C ALA A 813 14.89 26.39 6.70
N ALA A 814 13.94 25.45 6.67
CA ALA A 814 12.94 25.32 5.61
C ALA A 814 11.75 26.29 5.82
N THR A 815 11.19 26.78 4.73
CA THR A 815 10.11 27.77 4.71
C THR A 815 8.74 27.09 4.66
N ALA A 816 7.66 27.84 4.87
CA ALA A 816 6.30 27.26 4.95
C ALA A 816 5.82 26.63 3.63
N ASP A 817 6.37 27.09 2.50
CA ASP A 817 6.13 26.58 1.15
C ASP A 817 7.02 25.39 0.77
N THR A 818 7.99 25.02 1.63
CA THR A 818 8.86 23.86 1.39
C THR A 818 8.03 22.58 1.35
N LYS A 819 7.99 21.95 0.17
CA LYS A 819 7.43 20.62 -0.05
C LYS A 819 8.50 19.55 0.08
N THR A 820 9.70 19.80 -0.42
CA THR A 820 10.83 18.85 -0.33
C THR A 820 11.99 19.50 0.42
N ALA A 821 12.52 18.83 1.43
CA ALA A 821 13.73 19.25 2.13
C ALA A 821 14.80 18.15 2.10
N GLU A 822 16.02 18.50 1.72
CA GLU A 822 17.15 17.58 1.61
C GLU A 822 18.37 18.13 2.37
N LEU A 823 18.97 17.30 3.23
CA LEU A 823 20.17 17.62 4.00
C LEU A 823 21.31 16.71 3.57
N SER A 824 22.44 17.31 3.15
CA SER A 824 23.69 16.60 2.87
C SER A 824 24.69 16.76 4.02
N LEU A 825 25.21 15.63 4.50
CA LEU A 825 26.15 15.53 5.61
C LEU A 825 27.46 14.85 5.16
N PRO A 826 28.64 15.40 5.52
CA PRO A 826 29.92 14.80 5.21
C PRO A 826 30.06 13.39 5.78
N ARG A 827 30.20 12.38 4.91
CA ARG A 827 30.22 10.97 5.33
C ARG A 827 31.30 10.69 6.37
N SER A 828 32.52 11.16 6.11
CA SER A 828 33.68 10.88 6.95
C SER A 828 33.47 11.24 8.41
N VAL A 829 32.78 12.36 8.67
CA VAL A 829 32.50 12.84 10.02
C VAL A 829 31.29 12.14 10.63
N LEU A 830 30.28 11.79 9.81
CA LEU A 830 29.13 11.01 10.30
C LEU A 830 29.52 9.57 10.67
N THR A 831 30.44 8.95 9.91
CA THR A 831 31.05 7.65 10.27
C THR A 831 31.83 7.74 11.58
N GLN A 832 32.50 8.87 11.83
CA GLN A 832 33.17 9.10 13.12
C GLN A 832 32.15 9.19 14.25
N LEU A 833 31.04 9.92 14.07
CA LEU A 833 29.97 9.99 15.06
C LEU A 833 29.41 8.60 15.41
N SER A 834 29.11 7.79 14.38
CA SER A 834 28.52 6.46 14.57
C SER A 834 29.47 5.43 15.18
N SER A 835 30.78 5.59 14.97
CA SER A 835 31.81 4.69 15.49
C SER A 835 32.26 5.06 16.91
N ASP A 836 32.37 6.35 17.18
CA ASP A 836 32.98 6.85 18.41
C ASP A 836 31.95 7.14 19.52
N THR A 837 30.65 7.13 19.21
CA THR A 837 29.58 7.49 20.14
C THR A 837 28.35 6.58 19.97
N ASN A 838 27.43 6.63 20.93
CA ASN A 838 26.07 6.08 20.83
C ASN A 838 25.02 7.19 20.67
N ALA A 839 25.42 8.33 20.10
CA ALA A 839 24.56 9.50 20.00
C ALA A 839 23.35 9.26 19.07
N VAL A 840 22.22 9.85 19.45
CA VAL A 840 21.00 9.92 18.63
C VAL A 840 21.10 11.15 17.72
N VAL A 841 20.76 11.02 16.44
CA VAL A 841 20.78 12.15 15.49
C VAL A 841 19.37 12.65 15.23
N ARG A 842 19.06 13.88 15.65
CA ARG A 842 17.79 14.57 15.45
C ARG A 842 17.93 15.63 14.37
N ILE A 843 17.21 15.49 13.28
CA ILE A 843 17.17 16.46 12.18
C ILE A 843 15.82 17.15 12.18
N VAL A 844 15.82 18.47 12.35
CA VAL A 844 14.61 19.30 12.41
C VAL A 844 14.52 20.11 11.13
N TYR A 845 13.64 19.72 10.22
CA TYR A 845 13.28 20.51 9.06
C TYR A 845 12.11 21.42 9.43
N ALA A 846 12.38 22.71 9.64
CA ALA A 846 11.35 23.67 10.03
C ALA A 846 10.15 23.60 9.06
N ASN A 847 8.92 23.62 9.60
CA ASN A 847 7.65 23.52 8.84
C ASN A 847 7.38 22.19 8.10
N VAL A 848 8.35 21.28 7.99
CA VAL A 848 8.19 20.01 7.24
C VAL A 848 8.08 18.81 8.16
N GLY A 849 8.99 18.66 9.12
CA GLY A 849 9.00 17.53 10.06
C GLY A 849 10.36 17.27 10.71
N THR A 850 10.38 16.32 11.65
CA THR A 850 11.57 15.89 12.38
C THR A 850 11.86 14.42 12.10
N ILE A 851 13.13 14.09 11.89
CA ILE A 851 13.64 12.73 11.75
C ILE A 851 14.66 12.47 12.86
N ILE A 852 14.52 11.37 13.59
CA ILE A 852 15.44 10.97 14.65
C ILE A 852 15.97 9.57 14.38
N PHE A 853 17.26 9.43 14.12
CA PHE A 853 17.93 8.14 13.98
C PHE A 853 18.57 7.70 15.28
N ASP A 854 18.38 6.44 15.66
CA ASP A 854 19.16 5.83 16.72
C ASP A 854 20.58 5.46 16.26
N ALA A 855 21.44 5.10 17.22
CA ALA A 855 22.83 4.78 16.94
C ALA A 855 22.99 3.57 16.00
N ALA A 856 22.08 2.58 16.08
CA ALA A 856 22.10 1.41 15.22
C ALA A 856 21.76 1.76 13.76
N ALA A 857 20.76 2.60 13.53
CA ALA A 857 20.39 3.08 12.21
C ALA A 857 21.53 3.92 11.60
N LEU A 858 22.18 4.76 12.41
CA LEU A 858 23.30 5.57 11.95
C LEU A 858 24.50 4.71 11.53
N LYS A 859 24.81 3.64 12.28
CA LYS A 859 25.82 2.64 11.88
C LYS A 859 25.45 2.01 10.54
N SER A 860 24.21 1.54 10.38
CA SER A 860 23.74 0.96 9.11
C SER A 860 23.88 1.93 7.93
N ILE A 861 23.48 3.20 8.10
CA ILE A 861 23.56 4.24 7.07
C ILE A 861 25.03 4.52 6.67
N THR A 862 25.90 4.66 7.66
CA THR A 862 27.32 4.98 7.46
C THR A 862 28.17 3.79 7.00
N SER A 863 27.64 2.56 7.02
CA SER A 863 28.30 1.36 6.47
C SER A 863 27.82 0.94 5.09
N ALA A 864 26.79 1.58 4.52
CA ALA A 864 26.16 1.13 3.27
C ALA A 864 26.98 1.38 1.98
N SER A 865 27.99 2.26 2.02
CA SER A 865 28.87 2.60 0.88
C SER A 865 30.24 3.05 1.41
N ASP A 866 31.26 3.05 0.57
CA ASP A 866 32.58 3.58 0.92
C ASP A 866 32.84 4.98 0.32
N THR A 867 31.90 5.51 -0.48
CA THR A 867 32.05 6.79 -1.20
C THR A 867 30.80 7.67 -1.11
N GLY A 868 31.01 8.99 -1.24
CA GLY A 868 29.95 10.01 -1.27
C GLY A 868 29.38 10.40 0.09
N ASP A 869 28.84 11.62 0.17
CA ASP A 869 28.20 12.17 1.37
C ASP A 869 26.84 11.53 1.64
N ILE A 870 26.32 11.71 2.86
CA ILE A 870 25.01 11.18 3.27
C ILE A 870 23.95 12.22 2.96
N SER A 871 23.00 11.89 2.09
CA SER A 871 21.82 12.72 1.81
C SER A 871 20.59 12.15 2.53
N ILE A 872 19.85 13.01 3.23
CA ILE A 872 18.62 12.66 3.96
C ILE A 872 17.52 13.60 3.48
N ARG A 873 16.44 13.03 2.93
CA ARG A 873 15.34 13.75 2.31
C ARG A 873 14.00 13.44 2.96
N ILE A 874 13.20 14.48 3.16
CA ILE A 874 11.78 14.42 3.51
C ILE A 874 10.99 15.23 2.48
N ALA A 875 9.99 14.62 1.85
CA ALA A 875 9.15 15.30 0.87
C ALA A 875 7.66 15.08 1.15
N LYS A 876 6.91 16.18 1.22
CA LYS A 876 5.45 16.19 1.22
C LYS A 876 4.98 16.00 -0.21
N VAL A 877 4.36 14.87 -0.49
CA VAL A 877 3.81 14.53 -1.81
C VAL A 877 2.29 14.50 -1.74
N SER A 878 1.64 14.85 -2.84
CA SER A 878 0.19 14.78 -2.95
C SER A 878 -0.23 13.36 -3.31
N LEU A 879 -1.30 12.89 -2.69
CA LEU A 879 -2.04 11.73 -3.21
C LEU A 879 -2.61 12.09 -4.59
N THR A 880 -2.73 11.08 -5.46
CA THR A 880 -3.58 11.19 -6.65
C THR A 880 -5.03 11.42 -6.22
N GLU A 881 -5.91 11.89 -7.12
CA GLU A 881 -7.31 12.12 -6.77
C GLU A 881 -8.02 10.82 -6.33
N GLU A 882 -7.60 9.65 -6.85
CA GLU A 882 -8.04 8.34 -6.39
C GLU A 882 -7.55 8.02 -4.97
N GLY A 883 -6.30 8.35 -4.66
CA GLY A 883 -5.75 8.25 -3.31
C GLY A 883 -6.49 9.15 -2.32
N LYS A 884 -6.84 10.38 -2.73
CA LYS A 884 -7.65 11.31 -1.92
C LYS A 884 -9.09 10.83 -1.74
N ALA A 885 -9.68 10.16 -2.73
CA ALA A 885 -11.02 9.60 -2.61
C ALA A 885 -11.10 8.50 -1.53
N VAL A 886 -10.00 7.78 -1.28
CA VAL A 886 -9.94 6.68 -0.31
C VAL A 886 -9.37 7.11 1.04
N LEU A 887 -8.31 7.93 1.04
CA LEU A 887 -7.55 8.32 2.25
C LEU A 887 -7.80 9.77 2.68
N GLY A 888 -8.66 10.51 1.98
CA GLY A 888 -8.86 11.94 2.16
C GLY A 888 -7.67 12.76 1.70
N ASP A 889 -7.75 14.09 1.83
CA ASP A 889 -6.65 15.01 1.50
C ASP A 889 -5.55 15.05 2.58
N ARG A 890 -5.25 13.90 3.18
CA ARG A 890 -4.26 13.77 4.24
C ARG A 890 -2.85 13.70 3.64
N PRO A 891 -1.86 14.28 4.31
CA PRO A 891 -0.51 14.40 3.76
C PRO A 891 0.19 13.05 3.63
N VAL A 892 1.01 12.93 2.59
CA VAL A 892 1.92 11.82 2.36
C VAL A 892 3.35 12.33 2.45
N TYR A 893 4.20 11.57 3.11
CA TYR A 893 5.61 11.86 3.29
C TYR A 893 6.45 10.79 2.62
N ASP A 894 7.21 11.17 1.59
CA ASP A 894 8.25 10.37 0.96
C ASP A 894 9.58 10.62 1.66
N LEU A 895 10.07 9.61 2.38
CA LEU A 895 11.32 9.66 3.12
C LEU A 895 12.39 8.88 2.36
N SER A 896 13.59 9.44 2.23
CA SER A 896 14.72 8.69 1.65
C SER A 896 16.06 9.10 2.25
N VAL A 897 16.98 8.14 2.24
CA VAL A 897 18.37 8.34 2.65
C VAL A 897 19.29 7.68 1.64
N LYS A 898 20.37 8.37 1.27
CA LYS A 898 21.38 7.91 0.33
C LYS A 898 22.78 8.06 0.91
N ALA A 899 23.65 7.13 0.53
CA ALA A 899 25.08 7.14 0.78
C ALA A 899 25.79 7.29 -0.58
N GLY A 900 26.19 8.53 -0.92
CA GLY A 900 26.51 8.87 -2.31
C GLY A 900 25.28 8.66 -3.19
N ASP A 901 25.43 7.90 -4.28
CA ASP A 901 24.31 7.55 -5.16
C ASP A 901 23.53 6.30 -4.69
N SER A 902 24.02 5.61 -3.65
CA SER A 902 23.42 4.35 -3.19
C SER A 902 22.24 4.60 -2.24
N PRO A 903 21.01 4.17 -2.57
CA PRO A 903 19.88 4.26 -1.65
C PRO A 903 19.99 3.26 -0.50
N ILE A 904 19.56 3.67 0.69
CA ILE A 904 19.51 2.80 1.88
C ILE A 904 18.05 2.44 2.16
N SER A 905 17.71 1.17 1.97
CA SER A 905 16.33 0.67 2.07
C SER A 905 15.96 0.09 3.43
N GLN A 906 16.91 -0.10 4.36
CA GLN A 906 16.66 -0.63 5.71
C GLN A 906 17.76 -0.24 6.70
N PHE A 907 17.46 -0.25 8.00
CA PHE A 907 18.37 0.23 9.06
C PHE A 907 19.08 -0.86 9.86
N GLY A 908 19.10 -2.12 9.39
CA GLY A 908 19.95 -3.17 9.97
C GLY A 908 19.69 -3.47 11.45
N GLY A 909 18.45 -3.33 11.91
CA GLY A 909 18.06 -3.48 13.33
C GLY A 909 17.93 -2.16 14.09
N GLY A 910 18.34 -1.03 13.50
CA GLY A 910 18.07 0.31 14.01
C GLY A 910 16.69 0.85 13.60
N LYS A 911 16.34 2.01 14.16
CA LYS A 911 15.05 2.68 13.91
C LYS A 911 15.17 4.18 13.68
N ALA A 912 14.21 4.71 12.95
CA ALA A 912 13.95 6.13 12.80
C ALA A 912 12.61 6.48 13.46
N THR A 913 12.59 7.56 14.25
CA THR A 913 11.35 8.19 14.74
C THR A 913 11.06 9.43 13.92
N ILE A 914 9.85 9.52 13.41
CA ILE A 914 9.39 10.58 12.53
C ILE A 914 8.27 11.34 13.22
N SER A 915 8.32 12.66 13.16
CA SER A 915 7.29 13.56 13.69
C SER A 915 6.96 14.60 12.64
N THR A 916 5.76 14.52 12.06
CA THR A 916 5.31 15.43 10.98
C THR A 916 4.14 16.30 11.45
N PRO A 917 4.13 17.60 11.11
CA PRO A 917 3.01 18.47 11.46
C PRO A 917 1.70 17.97 10.84
N TYR A 918 0.64 17.94 11.64
CA TYR A 918 -0.69 17.54 11.19
C TYR A 918 -1.79 18.26 11.95
N SER A 919 -2.66 18.93 11.20
CA SER A 919 -3.90 19.48 11.74
C SER A 919 -5.03 18.50 11.50
N LEU A 920 -5.73 18.12 12.57
CA LEU A 920 -6.90 17.25 12.46
C LEU A 920 -7.94 17.87 11.52
N LEU A 921 -8.50 17.05 10.63
CA LEU A 921 -9.63 17.44 9.79
C LEU A 921 -10.92 17.43 10.62
N THR A 922 -11.94 18.19 10.16
CA THR A 922 -13.23 18.29 10.85
C THR A 922 -13.86 16.91 11.07
N GLY A 923 -14.20 16.61 12.33
CA GLY A 923 -14.85 15.35 12.72
C GLY A 923 -13.90 14.17 12.91
N GLU A 924 -12.59 14.37 12.80
CA GLU A 924 -11.61 13.35 13.14
C GLU A 924 -11.49 13.15 14.64
N ASP A 925 -11.50 11.87 15.01
CA ASP A 925 -11.08 11.41 16.31
C ASP A 925 -9.54 11.26 16.36
N PRO A 926 -8.82 11.98 17.23
CA PRO A 926 -7.36 11.90 17.32
C PRO A 926 -6.84 10.48 17.60
N LEU A 927 -7.63 9.64 18.26
CA LEU A 927 -7.25 8.27 18.58
C LEU A 927 -7.31 7.34 17.35
N ALA A 928 -8.03 7.75 16.31
CA ALA A 928 -8.21 7.01 15.06
C ALA A 928 -7.30 7.50 13.92
N VAL A 929 -6.47 8.52 14.16
CA VAL A 929 -5.38 8.90 13.25
C VAL A 929 -4.27 7.87 13.35
N ILE A 930 -3.84 7.37 12.21
CA ILE A 930 -2.88 6.27 12.05
C ILE A 930 -1.90 6.57 10.92
N VAL A 931 -0.84 5.78 10.79
CA VAL A 931 0.13 5.89 9.71
C VAL A 931 0.17 4.59 8.93
N TYR A 932 0.12 4.69 7.62
CA TYR A 932 0.34 3.55 6.73
C TYR A 932 1.67 3.70 5.99
N HIS A 933 2.33 2.59 5.70
CA HIS A 933 3.29 2.52 4.60
C HIS A 933 2.80 1.55 3.53
N ILE A 934 3.34 1.70 2.33
CA ILE A 934 3.06 0.85 1.17
C ILE A 934 4.17 -0.18 1.10
N ASN A 935 3.85 -1.46 1.16
CA ASN A 935 4.83 -2.52 1.01
C ASN A 935 5.17 -2.77 -0.48
N GLY A 936 6.13 -3.65 -0.79
CA GLY A 936 6.57 -3.94 -2.17
C GLY A 936 5.50 -4.56 -3.09
N SER A 937 4.39 -5.05 -2.52
CA SER A 937 3.19 -5.51 -3.25
C SER A 937 2.11 -4.44 -3.38
N GLY A 938 2.42 -3.23 -2.93
CA GLY A 938 1.53 -2.08 -2.85
C GLY A 938 0.75 -1.97 -1.54
N GLN A 939 0.60 -3.02 -0.73
CA GLN A 939 -0.42 -3.04 0.34
C GLN A 939 -0.14 -2.05 1.47
N LEU A 940 -1.22 -1.47 2.01
CA LEU A 940 -1.14 -0.59 3.19
C LEU A 940 -0.94 -1.41 4.46
N GLU A 941 0.23 -1.21 5.06
CA GLU A 941 0.60 -1.78 6.35
C GLU A 941 0.62 -0.69 7.42
N ASN A 942 0.01 -0.99 8.57
CA ASN A 942 -0.03 -0.05 9.68
C ASN A 942 1.38 0.10 10.26
N VAL A 943 1.81 1.34 10.36
CA VAL A 943 3.04 1.73 11.06
C VAL A 943 2.66 2.12 12.48
N ARG A 944 3.51 1.72 13.44
CA ARG A 944 3.35 2.12 14.83
C ARG A 944 3.49 3.64 14.95
N GLY A 945 2.36 4.31 15.16
CA GLY A 945 2.31 5.76 15.33
C GLY A 945 1.02 6.27 15.97
N LYS A 946 1.02 7.56 16.29
CA LYS A 946 -0.08 8.26 16.96
C LYS A 946 -0.13 9.73 16.59
N TYR A 947 -1.31 10.31 16.74
CA TYR A 947 -1.43 11.76 16.80
C TYR A 947 -1.00 12.28 18.16
N ASN A 948 -0.12 13.26 18.17
CA ASN A 948 0.35 13.96 19.35
C ASN A 948 -0.30 15.34 19.40
N ALA A 949 -1.41 15.43 20.12
CA ALA A 949 -2.20 16.66 20.20
C ALA A 949 -1.44 17.84 20.84
N ALA A 950 -0.49 17.55 21.75
CA ALA A 950 0.30 18.60 22.40
C ALA A 950 1.31 19.25 21.44
N ALA A 951 1.87 18.44 20.52
CA ALA A 951 2.82 18.91 19.51
C ALA A 951 2.15 19.32 18.19
N GLY A 952 0.89 18.92 17.95
CA GLY A 952 0.21 19.08 16.67
C GLY A 952 0.87 18.24 15.56
N THR A 953 1.37 17.06 15.90
CA THR A 953 2.13 16.19 14.99
C THR A 953 1.53 14.79 14.91
N VAL A 954 1.88 14.06 13.85
CA VAL A 954 1.77 12.60 13.83
C VAL A 954 3.17 12.03 14.01
N ASP A 955 3.32 11.24 15.09
CA ASP A 955 4.57 10.63 15.48
C ASP A 955 4.53 9.14 15.14
N PHE A 956 5.55 8.62 14.46
CA PHE A 956 5.64 7.20 14.13
C PHE A 956 7.08 6.69 14.10
N VAL A 957 7.24 5.38 14.29
CA VAL A 957 8.54 4.69 14.31
C VAL A 957 8.62 3.73 13.13
N THR A 958 9.76 3.70 12.45
CA THR A 958 10.00 2.82 11.30
C THR A 958 11.44 2.31 11.24
N THR A 959 11.65 1.15 10.60
CA THR A 959 12.95 0.47 10.46
C THR A 959 13.53 0.56 9.04
N HIS A 960 12.81 1.22 8.14
CA HIS A 960 13.20 1.52 6.77
C HIS A 960 12.67 2.91 6.41
N PHE A 961 13.01 3.41 5.23
CA PHE A 961 12.36 4.56 4.63
C PHE A 961 11.57 4.14 3.40
N SER A 962 10.41 4.78 3.22
CA SER A 962 9.45 4.59 2.15
C SER A 962 8.54 5.83 2.09
N GLN A 963 7.41 5.70 1.39
CA GLN A 963 6.29 6.62 1.55
C GLN A 963 5.45 6.22 2.77
N TYR A 964 5.05 7.23 3.54
CA TYR A 964 4.18 7.12 4.71
C TYR A 964 2.98 8.04 4.56
N ILE A 965 1.80 7.50 4.81
CA ILE A 965 0.53 8.21 4.64
C ILE A 965 -0.10 8.42 6.00
N ILE A 966 -0.47 9.67 6.33
CA ILE A 966 -1.33 9.92 7.49
C ILE A 966 -2.74 9.50 7.10
N GLY A 967 -3.29 8.50 7.82
CA GLY A 967 -4.60 7.93 7.59
C GLY A 967 -5.56 8.16 8.75
N TYR A 968 -6.82 7.82 8.52
CA TYR A 968 -7.87 7.84 9.54
C TYR A 968 -8.71 6.57 9.47
N ASN A 969 -8.85 5.85 10.58
CA ASN A 969 -9.59 4.60 10.64
C ASN A 969 -10.34 4.46 11.96
N LYS A 970 -11.53 5.06 12.06
CA LYS A 970 -12.36 4.93 13.26
C LYS A 970 -13.10 3.60 13.26
N VAL A 971 -12.80 2.74 14.24
CA VAL A 971 -13.44 1.44 14.45
C VAL A 971 -14.21 1.47 15.77
N THR A 972 -15.45 1.00 15.75
CA THR A 972 -16.31 0.89 16.93
C THR A 972 -16.89 -0.52 17.04
N PHE A 973 -17.26 -0.93 18.26
CA PHE A 973 -17.89 -2.22 18.54
C PHE A 973 -19.20 -1.99 19.28
N ALA A 974 -20.19 -2.83 19.01
CA ALA A 974 -21.55 -2.63 19.52
C ALA A 974 -21.63 -2.76 21.06
N ASP A 975 -20.72 -3.53 21.67
CA ASP A 975 -20.63 -3.79 23.11
C ASP A 975 -19.58 -2.91 23.82
N VAL A 976 -19.14 -1.83 23.17
CA VAL A 976 -18.22 -0.84 23.74
C VAL A 976 -18.91 0.53 23.78
N PRO A 977 -19.65 0.84 24.86
CA PRO A 977 -20.31 2.13 25.01
C PRO A 977 -19.32 3.30 24.99
N ALA A 978 -19.73 4.46 24.47
CA ALA A 978 -18.93 5.69 24.48
C ALA A 978 -18.55 6.16 25.89
N THR A 979 -19.32 5.77 26.91
CA THR A 979 -19.07 6.09 28.32
C THR A 979 -18.22 5.05 29.06
N ALA A 980 -17.82 3.96 28.39
CA ALA A 980 -17.00 2.93 29.02
C ALA A 980 -15.56 3.44 29.22
N TRP A 981 -14.97 3.12 30.38
CA TRP A 981 -13.59 3.53 30.71
C TRP A 981 -12.53 3.00 29.74
N TYR A 982 -12.85 1.94 28.99
CA TYR A 982 -12.00 1.31 27.97
C TYR A 982 -12.35 1.72 26.54
N ASN A 983 -13.29 2.66 26.32
CA ASN A 983 -13.73 3.05 24.98
C ASN A 983 -12.55 3.51 24.11
N ASP A 984 -11.80 4.49 24.60
CA ASP A 984 -10.64 5.07 23.93
C ASP A 984 -9.56 4.02 23.65
N ALA A 985 -9.26 3.17 24.64
CA ALA A 985 -8.26 2.11 24.50
C ALA A 985 -8.65 1.11 23.41
N VAL A 986 -9.90 0.67 23.38
CA VAL A 986 -10.39 -0.26 22.36
C VAL A 986 -10.41 0.40 20.98
N GLY A 987 -10.89 1.63 20.88
CA GLY A 987 -10.91 2.40 19.62
C GLY A 987 -9.50 2.61 19.06
N PHE A 988 -8.55 3.00 19.90
CA PHE A 988 -7.15 3.23 19.53
C PHE A 988 -6.46 1.97 18.98
N LEU A 989 -6.64 0.83 19.64
CA LEU A 989 -6.05 -0.44 19.21
C LEU A 989 -6.72 -0.96 17.94
N ALA A 990 -8.04 -0.82 17.82
CA ALA A 990 -8.78 -1.27 16.66
C ALA A 990 -8.47 -0.43 15.40
N ALA A 991 -8.31 0.89 15.56
CA ALA A 991 -7.84 1.77 14.49
C ALA A 991 -6.52 1.30 13.88
N ARG A 992 -5.61 0.79 14.73
CA ARG A 992 -4.28 0.28 14.36
C ARG A 992 -4.27 -1.18 13.93
N SER A 993 -5.43 -1.82 13.78
CA SER A 993 -5.54 -3.25 13.48
C SER A 993 -4.84 -4.17 14.50
N ILE A 994 -4.57 -3.68 15.71
CA ILE A 994 -4.00 -4.51 16.80
C ILE A 994 -5.04 -5.52 17.27
N THR A 995 -6.32 -5.14 17.25
CA THR A 995 -7.46 -6.02 17.51
C THR A 995 -8.57 -5.82 16.49
N THR A 996 -9.25 -6.90 16.13
CA THR A 996 -10.43 -6.90 15.25
C THR A 996 -11.73 -7.26 16.00
N GLY A 997 -11.67 -7.34 17.34
CA GLY A 997 -12.77 -7.85 18.15
C GLY A 997 -12.76 -9.37 18.28
N THR A 998 -13.89 -9.97 18.64
CA THR A 998 -14.07 -11.43 18.71
C THR A 998 -14.77 -12.00 17.47
N ASP A 999 -15.60 -11.21 16.80
CA ASP A 999 -16.33 -11.59 15.57
C ASP A 999 -16.47 -10.43 14.55
N GLY A 1000 -15.74 -9.33 14.77
CA GLY A 1000 -15.79 -8.14 13.93
C GLY A 1000 -16.91 -7.15 14.26
N ALA A 1001 -17.90 -7.52 15.07
CA ALA A 1001 -18.96 -6.63 15.57
C ALA A 1001 -18.86 -6.39 17.09
N LEU A 1002 -18.40 -7.39 17.82
CA LEU A 1002 -18.23 -7.39 19.27
C LEU A 1002 -16.75 -7.38 19.65
N PHE A 1003 -16.41 -6.68 20.72
CA PHE A 1003 -15.10 -6.70 21.35
C PHE A 1003 -15.01 -7.71 22.49
N SER A 1004 -16.13 -8.04 23.13
CA SER A 1004 -16.25 -8.86 24.33
C SER A 1004 -15.37 -8.35 25.50
N PRO A 1005 -15.56 -7.10 25.97
CA PRO A 1005 -14.63 -6.43 26.90
C PRO A 1005 -14.40 -7.17 28.23
N ASN A 1006 -15.40 -7.93 28.68
CA ASN A 1006 -15.35 -8.68 29.94
C ASN A 1006 -14.83 -10.13 29.78
N ALA A 1007 -14.59 -10.60 28.56
CA ALA A 1007 -14.07 -11.94 28.33
C ALA A 1007 -12.61 -12.04 28.81
N ALA A 1008 -12.27 -13.19 29.42
CA ALA A 1008 -10.90 -13.52 29.78
C ALA A 1008 -10.04 -13.72 28.52
N VAL A 1009 -8.78 -13.30 28.60
CA VAL A 1009 -7.81 -13.44 27.50
C VAL A 1009 -6.90 -14.64 27.76
N THR A 1010 -6.65 -15.45 26.74
CA THR A 1010 -5.65 -16.53 26.83
C THR A 1010 -4.24 -16.02 26.56
N ARG A 1011 -3.22 -16.74 27.01
CA ARG A 1011 -1.81 -16.42 26.74
C ARG A 1011 -1.51 -16.34 25.23
N GLY A 1012 -2.10 -17.24 24.44
CA GLY A 1012 -2.01 -17.24 22.98
C GLY A 1012 -2.73 -16.06 22.32
N GLN A 1013 -3.86 -15.61 22.86
CA GLN A 1013 -4.50 -14.38 22.38
C GLN A 1013 -3.68 -13.13 22.73
N PHE A 1014 -3.12 -13.08 23.94
CA PHE A 1014 -2.32 -11.94 24.37
C PHE A 1014 -1.04 -11.78 23.53
N ILE A 1015 -0.34 -12.88 23.19
CA ILE A 1015 0.87 -12.77 22.37
C ILE A 1015 0.59 -12.20 20.98
N VAL A 1016 -0.56 -12.54 20.39
CA VAL A 1016 -1.00 -11.98 19.09
C VAL A 1016 -1.24 -10.48 19.23
N LEU A 1017 -1.98 -10.04 20.26
CA LEU A 1017 -2.23 -8.62 20.49
C LEU A 1017 -0.93 -7.85 20.76
N LEU A 1018 -0.01 -8.44 21.52
CA LEU A 1018 1.28 -7.84 21.89
C LEU A 1018 2.18 -7.66 20.67
N LEU A 1019 2.37 -8.71 19.85
CA LEU A 1019 3.23 -8.62 18.67
C LEU A 1019 2.63 -7.69 17.61
N ASN A 1020 1.31 -7.70 17.41
CA ASN A 1020 0.65 -6.73 16.54
C ASN A 1020 0.86 -5.29 17.03
N ALA A 1021 0.83 -5.03 18.35
CA ALA A 1021 1.10 -3.72 18.92
C ALA A 1021 2.52 -3.20 18.61
N PHE A 1022 3.48 -4.10 18.46
CA PHE A 1022 4.86 -3.78 18.08
C PHE A 1022 5.12 -3.89 16.56
N GLY A 1023 4.10 -4.21 15.75
CA GLY A 1023 4.28 -4.40 14.30
C GLY A 1023 5.13 -5.61 13.93
N ILE A 1024 5.19 -6.62 14.80
CA ILE A 1024 6.00 -7.84 14.59
C ILE A 1024 5.15 -8.87 13.85
N ALA A 1025 5.58 -9.22 12.63
CA ALA A 1025 4.95 -10.25 11.82
C ALA A 1025 5.17 -11.66 12.42
N PRO A 1026 4.22 -12.60 12.21
CA PRO A 1026 4.39 -13.99 12.60
C PRO A 1026 5.48 -14.66 11.76
N ASP A 1027 6.21 -15.61 12.36
CA ASP A 1027 7.14 -16.46 11.61
C ASP A 1027 6.37 -17.52 10.79
N GLY A 1028 7.00 -18.03 9.74
CA GLY A 1028 6.41 -19.06 8.86
C GLY A 1028 6.17 -20.41 9.54
N PRO A 1029 5.41 -21.33 8.91
CA PRO A 1029 4.94 -22.58 9.53
C PRO A 1029 6.05 -23.54 9.99
N ALA A 1030 7.25 -23.44 9.43
CA ALA A 1030 8.39 -24.31 9.73
C ALA A 1030 9.35 -23.77 10.81
N ALA A 1031 9.00 -22.68 11.49
CA ALA A 1031 9.86 -22.06 12.51
C ALA A 1031 9.91 -22.87 13.83
N ASP A 1032 11.03 -22.80 14.53
CA ASP A 1032 11.19 -23.43 15.86
C ASP A 1032 10.14 -22.88 16.85
N ASN A 1033 9.48 -23.78 17.59
CA ASN A 1033 8.33 -23.43 18.42
C ASN A 1033 8.24 -24.25 19.72
N PHE A 1034 7.27 -23.92 20.57
CA PHE A 1034 6.92 -24.71 21.76
C PHE A 1034 6.17 -25.99 21.34
N ALA A 1035 6.32 -27.06 22.12
CA ALA A 1035 5.70 -28.35 21.83
C ALA A 1035 4.16 -28.29 21.82
N ASP A 1036 3.57 -27.31 22.51
CA ASP A 1036 2.14 -27.07 22.61
C ASP A 1036 1.66 -25.86 21.78
N ALA A 1037 2.45 -25.41 20.80
CA ALA A 1037 2.11 -24.25 19.96
C ALA A 1037 0.96 -24.49 18.97
N GLY A 1038 0.56 -25.76 18.77
CA GLY A 1038 -0.54 -26.14 17.87
C GLY A 1038 -0.33 -25.72 16.41
N SER A 1039 -1.41 -25.74 15.62
CA SER A 1039 -1.45 -25.22 14.24
C SER A 1039 -2.66 -24.30 14.09
N THR A 1040 -2.53 -23.07 14.59
CA THR A 1040 -3.64 -22.11 14.66
C THR A 1040 -3.13 -20.67 14.57
N TYR A 1041 -4.05 -19.70 14.67
CA TYR A 1041 -3.80 -18.28 14.44
C TYR A 1041 -2.67 -17.66 15.27
N TYR A 1042 -2.31 -18.23 16.43
CA TYR A 1042 -1.21 -17.76 17.28
C TYR A 1042 0.13 -18.46 17.03
N THR A 1043 0.17 -19.56 16.24
CA THR A 1043 1.35 -20.43 16.14
C THR A 1043 2.58 -19.69 15.61
N GLY A 1044 2.44 -18.94 14.50
CA GLY A 1044 3.54 -18.15 13.95
C GLY A 1044 3.97 -16.99 14.85
N TYR A 1045 3.03 -16.40 15.60
CA TYR A 1045 3.34 -15.37 16.60
C TYR A 1045 4.11 -15.94 17.80
N LEU A 1046 3.81 -17.17 18.22
CA LEU A 1046 4.58 -17.85 19.26
C LEU A 1046 6.00 -18.16 18.83
N ALA A 1047 6.20 -18.60 17.59
CA ALA A 1047 7.52 -18.81 17.01
C ALA A 1047 8.34 -17.51 17.00
N ALA A 1048 7.74 -16.41 16.51
CA ALA A 1048 8.39 -15.10 16.51
C ALA A 1048 8.74 -14.64 17.94
N ALA A 1049 7.83 -14.79 18.90
CA ALA A 1049 8.07 -14.45 20.30
C ALA A 1049 9.18 -15.31 20.94
N LYS A 1050 9.28 -16.59 20.58
CA LYS A 1050 10.34 -17.50 21.04
C LYS A 1050 11.69 -17.08 20.45
N ARG A 1051 11.75 -16.86 19.13
CA ARG A 1051 12.95 -16.42 18.40
C ARG A 1051 13.51 -15.10 18.93
N LEU A 1052 12.64 -14.14 19.22
CA LEU A 1052 13.02 -12.83 19.76
C LEU A 1052 13.35 -12.87 21.27
N GLY A 1053 13.15 -14.02 21.93
CA GLY A 1053 13.38 -14.16 23.36
C GLY A 1053 12.39 -13.38 24.23
N ILE A 1054 11.22 -13.04 23.69
CA ILE A 1054 10.11 -12.39 24.43
C ILE A 1054 9.54 -13.36 25.46
N THR A 1055 9.50 -14.66 25.13
CA THR A 1055 9.06 -15.72 26.04
C THR A 1055 9.93 -16.95 25.94
N THR A 1056 10.20 -17.57 27.10
CA THR A 1056 10.86 -18.87 27.23
C THR A 1056 9.87 -19.99 27.57
N GLY A 1057 8.57 -19.70 27.58
CA GLY A 1057 7.53 -20.64 27.98
C GLY A 1057 7.37 -20.75 29.50
N VAL A 1058 6.74 -21.83 29.94
CA VAL A 1058 6.49 -22.16 31.36
C VAL A 1058 7.33 -23.34 31.85
N GLY A 1059 8.34 -23.75 31.07
CA GLY A 1059 9.15 -24.95 31.29
C GLY A 1059 8.84 -26.08 30.29
N GLU A 1060 9.72 -27.08 30.22
CA GLU A 1060 9.53 -28.31 29.41
C GLU A 1060 9.18 -28.06 27.93
N ASN A 1061 9.67 -26.96 27.36
CA ASN A 1061 9.32 -26.50 26.01
C ASN A 1061 7.80 -26.29 25.80
N GLN A 1062 7.06 -25.86 26.83
CA GLN A 1062 5.63 -25.52 26.76
C GLN A 1062 5.38 -24.03 26.95
N PHE A 1063 4.33 -23.49 26.34
CA PHE A 1063 3.87 -22.11 26.51
C PHE A 1063 2.51 -21.99 27.20
N LYS A 1064 1.67 -23.02 27.11
CA LYS A 1064 0.26 -23.09 27.54
C LYS A 1064 -0.62 -22.00 26.91
N PRO A 1065 -0.78 -21.97 25.58
CA PRO A 1065 -1.45 -20.88 24.88
C PRO A 1065 -2.93 -20.72 25.24
N ASP A 1066 -3.63 -21.80 25.62
CA ASP A 1066 -5.06 -21.76 25.96
C ASP A 1066 -5.34 -21.42 27.43
N HIS A 1067 -4.30 -21.32 28.26
CA HIS A 1067 -4.46 -20.85 29.64
C HIS A 1067 -4.82 -19.37 29.67
N GLN A 1068 -5.75 -19.00 30.55
CA GLN A 1068 -6.11 -17.61 30.80
C GLN A 1068 -4.93 -16.86 31.42
N ILE A 1069 -4.62 -15.68 30.90
CA ILE A 1069 -3.45 -14.91 31.33
C ILE A 1069 -3.76 -14.13 32.62
N THR A 1070 -2.92 -14.33 33.63
CA THR A 1070 -2.95 -13.52 34.86
C THR A 1070 -2.29 -12.15 34.65
N ARG A 1071 -2.61 -11.17 35.49
CA ARG A 1071 -2.03 -9.81 35.38
C ARG A 1071 -0.51 -9.81 35.50
N GLN A 1072 0.06 -10.63 36.38
CA GLN A 1072 1.51 -10.73 36.53
C GLN A 1072 2.20 -11.35 35.30
N GLU A 1073 1.58 -12.33 34.64
CA GLU A 1073 2.12 -12.91 33.40
C GLU A 1073 2.05 -11.90 32.24
N LEU A 1074 0.94 -11.16 32.14
CA LEU A 1074 0.75 -10.09 31.16
C LEU A 1074 1.87 -9.04 31.29
N PHE A 1075 2.12 -8.56 32.51
CA PHE A 1075 3.17 -7.57 32.78
C PHE A 1075 4.57 -8.12 32.53
N THR A 1076 4.81 -9.39 32.85
CA THR A 1076 6.10 -10.04 32.58
C THR A 1076 6.40 -10.12 31.09
N LEU A 1077 5.44 -10.54 30.27
CA LEU A 1077 5.59 -10.61 28.82
C LEU A 1077 5.75 -9.22 28.20
N LEU A 1078 4.97 -8.24 28.66
CA LEU A 1078 5.11 -6.85 28.21
C LEU A 1078 6.51 -6.29 28.52
N TYR A 1079 7.00 -6.47 29.74
CA TYR A 1079 8.33 -6.03 30.15
C TYR A 1079 9.43 -6.65 29.28
N ARG A 1080 9.38 -7.97 29.07
CA ARG A 1080 10.36 -8.68 28.23
C ARG A 1080 10.31 -8.20 26.79
N SER A 1081 9.13 -7.92 26.23
CA SER A 1081 9.05 -7.31 24.90
C SER A 1081 9.78 -5.97 24.84
N LEU A 1082 9.54 -5.08 25.80
CA LEU A 1082 10.22 -3.78 25.84
C LEU A 1082 11.73 -3.93 26.00
N GLU A 1083 12.18 -4.86 26.84
CA GLU A 1083 13.61 -5.15 27.03
C GLU A 1083 14.25 -5.64 25.73
N LYS A 1084 13.66 -6.66 25.09
CA LYS A 1084 14.22 -7.27 23.87
C LYS A 1084 14.19 -6.36 22.66
N LEU A 1085 13.26 -5.41 22.62
CA LEU A 1085 13.18 -4.41 21.56
C LEU A 1085 14.02 -3.14 21.84
N GLY A 1086 14.66 -3.05 23.02
CA GLY A 1086 15.40 -1.84 23.40
C GLY A 1086 14.48 -0.62 23.53
N GLU A 1087 13.30 -0.84 24.09
CA GLU A 1087 12.24 0.18 24.25
C GLU A 1087 11.77 0.32 25.70
N LEU A 1088 12.55 -0.18 26.66
CA LEU A 1088 12.33 0.19 28.05
C LEU A 1088 12.49 1.70 28.18
N PRO A 1089 11.49 2.43 28.72
CA PRO A 1089 11.58 3.87 28.85
C PRO A 1089 12.78 4.29 29.69
N GLU A 1090 13.43 5.39 29.34
CA GLU A 1090 14.47 5.97 30.18
C GLU A 1090 13.84 6.75 31.34
N GLY A 1091 14.19 6.41 32.58
CA GLY A 1091 13.69 7.10 33.78
C GLY A 1091 13.95 6.33 35.08
N SER A 1092 14.21 7.07 36.16
CA SER A 1092 14.62 6.55 37.47
C SER A 1092 13.62 6.91 38.58
N ALA A 1093 12.32 6.91 38.29
CA ALA A 1093 11.32 7.06 39.34
C ALA A 1093 11.25 5.77 40.16
N ASN A 1094 11.97 5.73 41.28
CA ASN A 1094 12.09 4.60 42.20
C ASN A 1094 10.76 4.39 42.96
N THR A 1095 9.75 3.90 42.26
CA THR A 1095 8.37 3.85 42.72
C THR A 1095 8.18 2.59 43.54
N SER A 1096 8.24 2.70 44.87
CA SER A 1096 8.10 1.53 45.74
C SER A 1096 6.80 0.76 45.47
N LEU A 1097 6.92 -0.55 45.19
CA LEU A 1097 5.77 -1.45 45.05
C LEU A 1097 4.93 -1.53 46.32
N THR A 1098 5.46 -1.13 47.49
CA THR A 1098 4.72 -1.09 48.77
C THR A 1098 3.51 -0.16 48.77
N ARG A 1099 3.38 0.71 47.75
CA ARG A 1099 2.16 1.50 47.53
C ARG A 1099 0.96 0.64 47.13
N PHE A 1100 1.20 -0.56 46.61
CA PHE A 1100 0.17 -1.54 46.32
C PHE A 1100 -0.04 -2.45 47.53
N SER A 1101 -1.27 -2.46 48.03
CA SER A 1101 -1.62 -3.21 49.25
C SER A 1101 -1.48 -4.73 49.13
N ASP A 1102 -1.35 -5.25 47.91
CA ASP A 1102 -1.20 -6.66 47.56
C ASP A 1102 0.16 -6.97 46.91
N ALA A 1103 1.17 -6.09 47.06
CA ALA A 1103 2.50 -6.30 46.49
C ALA A 1103 3.17 -7.60 46.95
N ASN A 1104 2.84 -8.09 48.15
CA ASN A 1104 3.32 -9.35 48.69
C ASN A 1104 2.74 -10.61 48.00
N GLN A 1105 1.72 -10.44 47.14
CA GLN A 1105 1.14 -11.53 46.33
C GLN A 1105 1.80 -11.67 44.96
N ILE A 1106 2.75 -10.78 44.62
CA ILE A 1106 3.47 -10.83 43.35
C ILE A 1106 4.45 -12.01 43.39
N ALA A 1107 4.36 -12.92 42.43
CA ALA A 1107 5.31 -14.01 42.29
C ALA A 1107 6.73 -13.50 42.02
N ASP A 1108 7.74 -14.20 42.54
CA ASP A 1108 9.15 -13.80 42.44
C ASP A 1108 9.59 -13.46 41.01
N TYR A 1109 9.16 -14.26 40.02
CA TYR A 1109 9.52 -14.06 38.61
C TYR A 1109 8.95 -12.78 37.99
N ALA A 1110 7.90 -12.20 38.59
CA ALA A 1110 7.18 -11.04 38.06
C ALA A 1110 7.54 -9.73 38.78
N GLN A 1111 8.29 -9.80 39.91
CA GLN A 1111 8.61 -8.63 40.71
C GLN A 1111 9.35 -7.55 39.92
N GLU A 1112 10.41 -7.94 39.19
CA GLU A 1112 11.20 -6.99 38.41
C GLU A 1112 10.35 -6.32 37.32
N ALA A 1113 9.60 -7.11 36.55
CA ALA A 1113 8.75 -6.59 35.49
C ALA A 1113 7.73 -5.57 36.02
N ILE A 1114 7.05 -5.91 37.11
CA ILE A 1114 6.02 -5.05 37.71
C ILE A 1114 6.67 -3.80 38.34
N GLN A 1115 7.81 -3.94 39.00
CA GLN A 1115 8.60 -2.82 39.53
C GLN A 1115 8.95 -1.85 38.42
N LYS A 1116 9.59 -2.33 37.34
CA LYS A 1116 10.00 -1.49 36.20
C LYS A 1116 8.81 -0.83 35.52
N LEU A 1117 7.75 -1.57 35.22
CA LEU A 1117 6.56 -0.99 34.61
C LEU A 1117 5.86 0.04 35.52
N ALA A 1118 5.94 -0.13 36.85
CA ALA A 1118 5.41 0.83 37.81
C ALA A 1118 6.28 2.08 37.91
N ASP A 1119 7.60 1.93 37.90
CA ASP A 1119 8.59 3.02 37.89
C ASP A 1119 8.37 3.93 36.68
N HIS A 1120 8.12 3.34 35.52
CA HIS A 1120 7.85 4.09 34.29
C HIS A 1120 6.38 4.53 34.13
N GLN A 1121 5.55 4.35 35.16
CA GLN A 1121 4.12 4.67 35.15
C GLN A 1121 3.34 4.04 33.98
N ILE A 1122 3.83 2.92 33.43
CA ILE A 1122 3.11 2.12 32.43
C ILE A 1122 1.93 1.42 33.13
N ILE A 1123 2.13 1.02 34.38
CA ILE A 1123 1.07 0.48 35.24
C ILE A 1123 0.83 1.37 36.46
N THR A 1124 -0.44 1.64 36.76
CA THR A 1124 -0.86 2.48 37.90
C THR A 1124 -1.63 1.69 38.97
N GLY A 1125 -1.96 0.42 38.69
CA GLY A 1125 -2.80 -0.41 39.55
C GLY A 1125 -4.29 -0.06 39.45
N SER A 1126 -5.12 -0.76 40.22
CA SER A 1126 -6.57 -0.53 40.31
C SER A 1126 -6.99 -0.54 41.78
N GLY A 1127 -7.53 0.58 42.28
CA GLY A 1127 -7.94 0.71 43.68
C GLY A 1127 -6.79 0.51 44.69
N GLY A 1128 -5.56 0.93 44.35
CA GLY A 1128 -4.38 0.73 45.20
C GLY A 1128 -3.84 -0.71 45.23
N LYS A 1129 -4.15 -1.51 44.21
CA LYS A 1129 -3.74 -2.92 44.06
C LYS A 1129 -3.20 -3.25 42.68
N ILE A 1130 -2.35 -4.26 42.58
CA ILE A 1130 -1.90 -4.86 41.30
C ILE A 1130 -2.87 -5.95 40.83
N ASN A 1131 -3.42 -6.72 41.76
CA ASN A 1131 -4.19 -7.96 41.60
C ASN A 1131 -3.41 -9.03 40.78
N PRO A 1132 -2.19 -9.42 41.19
CA PRO A 1132 -1.24 -10.15 40.34
C PRO A 1132 -1.76 -11.50 39.82
N GLU A 1133 -2.50 -12.25 40.64
CA GLU A 1133 -3.03 -13.58 40.30
C GLU A 1133 -4.35 -13.54 39.53
N THR A 1134 -4.99 -12.38 39.40
CA THR A 1134 -6.30 -12.28 38.73
C THR A 1134 -6.16 -12.41 37.21
N VAL A 1135 -7.11 -13.11 36.60
CA VAL A 1135 -7.21 -13.25 35.14
C VAL A 1135 -7.55 -11.89 34.52
N SER A 1136 -6.86 -11.54 33.44
CA SER A 1136 -7.07 -10.27 32.73
C SER A 1136 -8.21 -10.36 31.72
N SER A 1137 -9.11 -9.37 31.74
CA SER A 1137 -10.14 -9.21 30.71
C SER A 1137 -9.59 -8.52 29.45
N ARG A 1138 -10.30 -8.66 28.33
CA ARG A 1138 -9.96 -7.99 27.06
C ARG A 1138 -9.87 -6.47 27.20
N ALA A 1139 -10.78 -5.84 27.96
CA ALA A 1139 -10.73 -4.41 28.23
C ALA A 1139 -9.47 -3.99 29.01
N GLN A 1140 -9.05 -4.79 29.99
CA GLN A 1140 -7.84 -4.52 30.76
C GLN A 1140 -6.57 -4.68 29.92
N VAL A 1141 -6.50 -5.72 29.08
CA VAL A 1141 -5.41 -5.90 28.11
C VAL A 1141 -5.34 -4.70 27.17
N ALA A 1142 -6.49 -4.27 26.65
CA ALA A 1142 -6.55 -3.12 25.75
C ALA A 1142 -6.03 -1.83 26.41
N GLN A 1143 -6.44 -1.57 27.66
CA GLN A 1143 -6.00 -0.39 28.40
C GLN A 1143 -4.48 -0.39 28.65
N VAL A 1144 -3.89 -1.54 28.96
CA VAL A 1144 -2.45 -1.64 29.19
C VAL A 1144 -1.66 -1.35 27.91
N LEU A 1145 -2.07 -1.93 26.78
CA LEU A 1145 -1.44 -1.67 25.48
C LEU A 1145 -1.66 -0.21 25.04
N TYR A 1146 -2.83 0.35 25.29
CA TYR A 1146 -3.11 1.76 25.03
C TYR A 1146 -2.17 2.68 25.81
N ASN A 1147 -2.07 2.50 27.13
CA ASN A 1147 -1.19 3.31 27.98
C ASN A 1147 0.28 3.24 27.53
N LEU A 1148 0.73 2.09 27.06
CA LEU A 1148 2.07 1.91 26.52
C LEU A 1148 2.25 2.72 25.22
N LEU A 1149 1.38 2.49 24.24
CA LEU A 1149 1.49 3.05 22.90
C LEU A 1149 1.11 4.53 22.83
N SER A 1150 0.42 5.07 23.84
CA SER A 1150 0.08 6.49 23.93
C SER A 1150 1.14 7.29 24.65
N LYS A 1151 1.96 6.67 25.51
CA LYS A 1151 3.05 7.33 26.25
C LYS A 1151 4.39 7.27 25.50
N ASN A 1152 4.69 6.14 24.86
CA ASN A 1152 5.80 5.97 23.93
C ASN A 1152 5.38 6.33 22.51
#